data_AF-A0A061QYV6-F1
#
_entry.id   AF-A0A061QYV6-F1
#
_cell.length_a   1.000
_cell.length_b   1.000
_cell.length_c   1.000
_cell.angle_alpha   90.00
_cell.angle_beta   90.00
_cell.angle_gamma   90.00
#
_symmetry.space_group_name_H-M   'P 1'
#
loop_
_entity.id
_entity.type
_entity.pdbx_description
1 polymer ?
#
loop_
_entity_poly.entity_id
_entity_poly.type
_entity_poly.pdbx_seq_one_letter_code
_entity_poly.pdbx_strand_id
1 'polypeptide(L)'
;MHIRSSFYGSSNKIKLPLQTTATTEEQDNAKYDKLGRVRSFRATCFRMLLLLRHNRGAALTAAGAVAALTLLLVVAMARSSPFLKAGSDESALNQERQLELQEAIQVVKDDVTALKAQLRETDETIAKKKVMRRRQEDAVDIAKKEEQRVVDDGKMKMAALQRKDQRIAEATHKVPRDGSMMSSTIAAAKRIWEENRAAAHKEVQKERKKLEHATSEVEAAQQVKRDLARRVSESQALVKQLVTELEAISQPAGQRLKPGPPAGDLLEEAKAAGPGGTQAALQAGSEGAQADQPEVPEAKDEAADDQQLAAGGEEAEEEANDNAEGLAADRAAQANGTGLGEAGTQATEAKPPAIAEAAGEADFDDDSGSGGEGKRARELVGASPERDAPALGNRSLAASVQRAKGLARVDSSGSDVPGTLSSPNALDAGEAGAKSDAEDRLPPAGSPQHDDSIRCRTSYICEGPSACRQSADKDLACMRSAAERRRRIVESARWAWKGYRENAFGYDELHPVSRQPETWFNLGLTLVDSLDTLWLMNLTEEYAEARDWVVDSMRVDVDMDVNLFETTIRILGGLLTMHNLTGEEVYLERASELGHRLLPAFETSTGIPLSDVNLRQQTARGPKWGSDSSTSEVTTLYLEFSYLSRLTGDSIFEQKASRVLEVFDKTPGRVQGLCPIMINPNNGNFKGNTYTLGARGDSYYEYLLKCWIISGRRQERCLRMFKETMRGVREQLLDKTSEVDGLVYVAELKRGRVEPKMDHLVCFLPGLLVLAHWHGVETSKEGEPSDLELAKSLMHTCYALYRDTPTGLAPEIVHFTKHTADYPKIHLPDVGNGHFEISQRDSHNLLRPETVESLYFLWLSTRDPKYREWAWLIFRAFEMHTRVPTGGYSSIDSVLEVPTSKSDKMESFWMAETLKYLYLIFQDQELLSLDAYVFNTEAHPLPIDVSLGLPSLLGPQKQELFQQL
;
A
#
# COMPACT_ATOMS: atom_id res chain seq x y z
N MET A 1 -25.40 -12.20 -27.80
CA MET A 1 -25.35 -13.62 -28.22
C MET A 1 -23.87 -13.97 -28.28
N HIS A 2 -23.34 -15.02 -27.64
CA HIS A 2 -23.96 -16.09 -26.84
C HIS A 2 -23.98 -15.85 -25.32
N ILE A 3 -24.95 -16.47 -24.66
CA ILE A 3 -24.95 -17.16 -23.34
C ILE A 3 -26.43 -17.52 -23.14
N ARG A 4 -26.81 -18.77 -23.43
CA ARG A 4 -28.21 -19.24 -23.27
C ARG A 4 -28.37 -20.76 -23.13
N SER A 5 -27.46 -21.36 -22.38
CA SER A 5 -27.48 -22.75 -21.91
C SER A 5 -26.49 -22.81 -20.73
N SER A 6 -26.79 -23.37 -19.55
CA SER A 6 -27.91 -24.26 -19.19
C SER A 6 -28.34 -24.04 -17.73
N PHE A 7 -29.65 -23.85 -17.46
CA PHE A 7 -30.25 -24.07 -16.13
C PHE A 7 -31.78 -24.21 -16.25
N TYR A 8 -32.25 -25.40 -16.61
CA TYR A 8 -33.63 -25.88 -16.42
C TYR A 8 -33.55 -27.41 -16.40
N GLY A 9 -33.74 -28.05 -15.23
CA GLY A 9 -33.32 -29.45 -15.10
C GLY A 9 -33.70 -30.24 -13.84
N SER A 10 -34.55 -29.73 -12.95
CA SER A 10 -35.18 -30.58 -11.92
C SER A 10 -36.58 -30.07 -11.58
N SER A 11 -37.49 -31.01 -11.34
CA SER A 11 -38.90 -30.74 -11.00
C SER A 11 -39.16 -31.17 -9.57
N ASN A 12 -39.68 -30.27 -8.73
CA ASN A 12 -40.38 -30.69 -7.52
C ASN A 12 -41.62 -29.81 -7.27
N LYS A 13 -42.73 -30.45 -6.91
CA LYS A 13 -44.03 -29.80 -6.75
C LYS A 13 -44.28 -29.48 -5.29
N ILE A 14 -44.35 -28.20 -4.94
CA ILE A 14 -45.01 -27.75 -3.71
C ILE A 14 -46.08 -26.73 -4.10
N LYS A 15 -47.33 -27.00 -3.69
CA LYS A 15 -48.43 -26.04 -3.76
C LYS A 15 -48.63 -25.43 -2.38
N LEU A 16 -48.61 -24.11 -2.28
CA LEU A 16 -49.25 -23.34 -1.21
C LEU A 16 -49.98 -22.13 -1.84
N PRO A 17 -51.09 -21.64 -1.25
CA PRO A 17 -51.99 -20.70 -1.91
C PRO A 17 -51.61 -19.22 -1.71
N LEU A 18 -51.96 -18.39 -2.69
CA LEU A 18 -52.00 -16.92 -2.58
C LEU A 18 -53.38 -16.47 -2.13
N GLN A 19 -53.47 -15.63 -1.09
CA GLN A 19 -54.65 -14.77 -0.88
C GLN A 19 -54.36 -13.56 0.04
N THR A 20 -54.06 -12.41 -0.56
CA THR A 20 -54.33 -11.06 -0.02
C THR A 20 -54.53 -10.10 -1.19
N THR A 21 -55.32 -9.04 -0.99
CA THR A 21 -55.70 -8.06 -2.02
C THR A 21 -55.06 -6.70 -1.75
N ALA A 22 -54.32 -6.18 -2.74
CA ALA A 22 -53.80 -4.81 -2.74
C ALA A 22 -54.69 -3.87 -3.57
N THR A 23 -54.71 -2.58 -3.25
CA THR A 23 -55.59 -1.57 -3.87
C THR A 23 -54.93 -0.82 -5.02
N THR A 24 -55.72 -0.12 -5.83
CA THR A 24 -55.31 0.42 -7.13
C THR A 24 -54.28 1.55 -7.08
N GLU A 25 -54.16 2.32 -5.99
CA GLU A 25 -53.21 3.45 -5.89
C GLU A 25 -51.74 3.01 -5.87
N GLU A 26 -51.43 1.82 -5.35
CA GLU A 26 -50.06 1.28 -5.36
C GLU A 26 -49.57 1.00 -6.79
N GLN A 27 -50.48 0.71 -7.72
CA GLN A 27 -50.13 0.31 -9.09
C GLN A 27 -49.65 1.48 -9.96
N ASP A 28 -50.23 2.68 -9.83
CA ASP A 28 -49.81 3.85 -10.62
C ASP A 28 -48.58 4.54 -10.03
N ASN A 29 -48.40 4.59 -8.71
CA ASN A 29 -47.14 5.08 -8.11
C ASN A 29 -45.95 4.18 -8.51
N ALA A 30 -46.11 2.85 -8.49
CA ALA A 30 -45.10 1.90 -8.97
C ALA A 30 -44.81 2.01 -10.48
N LYS A 31 -45.64 2.73 -11.26
CA LYS A 31 -45.54 2.92 -12.70
C LYS A 31 -44.70 4.16 -13.05
N TYR A 32 -44.94 5.28 -12.35
CA TYR A 32 -44.12 6.49 -12.46
C TYR A 32 -42.70 6.26 -11.94
N ASP A 33 -42.54 5.56 -10.83
CA ASP A 33 -41.22 5.22 -10.29
C ASP A 33 -40.46 4.21 -11.20
N LYS A 34 -41.17 3.28 -11.86
CA LYS A 34 -40.56 2.47 -12.93
C LYS A 34 -40.09 3.32 -14.13
N LEU A 35 -40.87 4.34 -14.55
CA LEU A 35 -40.45 5.26 -15.62
C LEU A 35 -39.20 6.07 -15.22
N GLY A 36 -39.17 6.61 -13.99
CA GLY A 36 -38.00 7.30 -13.45
C GLY A 36 -36.76 6.41 -13.40
N ARG A 37 -36.90 5.16 -12.91
CA ARG A 37 -35.81 4.18 -12.87
C ARG A 37 -35.36 3.71 -14.25
N VAL A 38 -36.25 3.58 -15.24
CA VAL A 38 -35.88 3.27 -16.63
C VAL A 38 -35.15 4.44 -17.30
N ARG A 39 -35.56 5.70 -17.08
CA ARG A 39 -34.84 6.88 -17.57
C ARG A 39 -33.43 6.95 -16.96
N SER A 40 -33.32 6.81 -15.64
CA SER A 40 -32.03 6.76 -14.93
C SER A 40 -31.13 5.64 -15.45
N PHE A 41 -31.68 4.43 -15.63
CA PHE A 41 -30.93 3.29 -16.18
C PHE A 41 -30.46 3.53 -17.62
N ARG A 42 -31.32 4.08 -18.51
CA ARG A 42 -30.95 4.43 -19.88
C ARG A 42 -29.84 5.49 -19.94
N ALA A 43 -29.99 6.59 -19.20
CA ALA A 43 -28.98 7.64 -19.12
C ALA A 43 -27.64 7.13 -18.53
N THR A 44 -27.71 6.23 -17.54
CA THR A 44 -26.54 5.56 -16.96
C THR A 44 -25.87 4.64 -17.97
N CYS A 45 -26.61 3.79 -18.70
CA CYS A 45 -26.07 2.96 -19.77
C CYS A 45 -25.46 3.82 -20.90
N PHE A 46 -26.08 4.95 -21.25
CA PHE A 46 -25.56 5.86 -22.28
C PHE A 46 -24.23 6.50 -21.84
N ARG A 47 -24.15 6.99 -20.59
CA ARG A 47 -22.89 7.45 -19.98
C ARG A 47 -21.84 6.34 -19.92
N MET A 48 -22.21 5.12 -19.53
CA MET A 48 -21.29 3.99 -19.42
C MET A 48 -20.74 3.56 -20.79
N LEU A 49 -21.57 3.58 -21.84
CA LEU A 49 -21.15 3.33 -23.23
C LEU A 49 -20.27 4.44 -23.81
N LEU A 50 -20.49 5.71 -23.42
CA LEU A 50 -19.59 6.81 -23.79
C LEU A 50 -18.27 6.80 -23.02
N LEU A 51 -18.26 6.43 -21.73
CA LEU A 51 -17.03 6.19 -20.97
C LEU A 51 -16.17 5.08 -21.60
N LEU A 52 -16.80 4.00 -22.09
CA LEU A 52 -16.14 2.95 -22.87
C LEU A 52 -15.60 3.44 -24.24
N ARG A 53 -16.13 4.53 -24.80
CA ARG A 53 -15.58 5.24 -25.99
C ARG A 53 -14.51 6.27 -25.62
N HIS A 54 -14.52 6.78 -24.40
CA HIS A 54 -13.57 7.77 -23.91
C HIS A 54 -12.21 7.14 -23.54
N ASN A 55 -12.23 5.95 -22.93
CA ASN A 55 -11.07 5.38 -22.24
C ASN A 55 -10.34 4.23 -23.00
N ARG A 56 -9.79 4.49 -24.19
CA ARG A 56 -8.80 3.62 -24.87
C ARG A 56 -7.80 4.40 -25.73
N GLY A 57 -6.51 4.26 -25.42
CA GLY A 57 -5.42 4.48 -26.36
C GLY A 57 -5.13 3.22 -27.22
N ALA A 58 -4.19 3.35 -28.15
CA ALA A 58 -3.37 2.26 -28.71
C ALA A 58 -4.01 0.92 -29.18
N ALA A 59 -5.24 0.91 -29.71
CA ALA A 59 -5.84 -0.32 -30.28
C ALA A 59 -6.58 -0.12 -31.63
N LEU A 60 -5.87 0.34 -32.68
CA LEU A 60 -6.44 0.50 -34.02
C LEU A 60 -6.60 -0.86 -34.75
N THR A 61 -7.78 -1.45 -34.62
CA THR A 61 -8.45 -2.31 -35.65
C THR A 61 -9.85 -2.67 -35.18
N ALA A 62 -10.00 -3.16 -33.95
CA ALA A 62 -11.28 -3.61 -33.39
C ALA A 62 -12.29 -2.47 -33.13
N ALA A 63 -11.83 -1.23 -32.99
CA ALA A 63 -12.64 -0.07 -32.61
C ALA A 63 -13.80 0.24 -33.59
N GLY A 64 -13.61 0.03 -34.89
CA GLY A 64 -14.64 0.27 -35.90
C GLY A 64 -15.86 -0.64 -35.74
N ALA A 65 -15.63 -1.92 -35.42
CA ALA A 65 -16.70 -2.88 -35.18
C ALA A 65 -17.51 -2.54 -33.92
N VAL A 66 -16.85 -2.11 -32.83
CA VAL A 66 -17.53 -1.70 -31.59
C VAL A 66 -18.37 -0.44 -31.83
N ALA A 67 -17.81 0.59 -32.48
CA ALA A 67 -18.57 1.81 -32.78
C ALA A 67 -19.80 1.54 -33.67
N ALA A 68 -19.67 0.67 -34.68
CA ALA A 68 -20.79 0.22 -35.51
C ALA A 68 -21.83 -0.57 -34.69
N LEU A 69 -21.42 -1.49 -33.83
CA LEU A 69 -22.36 -2.23 -32.96
C LEU A 69 -23.09 -1.32 -31.96
N THR A 70 -22.40 -0.35 -31.35
CA THR A 70 -23.04 0.60 -30.42
C THR A 70 -24.04 1.49 -31.15
N LEU A 71 -23.72 1.98 -32.36
CA LEU A 71 -24.63 2.78 -33.16
C LEU A 71 -25.85 1.94 -33.63
N LEU A 72 -25.62 0.70 -34.08
CA LEU A 72 -26.70 -0.25 -34.40
C LEU A 72 -27.57 -0.58 -33.19
N LEU A 73 -27.00 -0.70 -31.98
CA LEU A 73 -27.76 -0.93 -30.75
C LEU A 73 -28.59 0.28 -30.35
N VAL A 74 -28.07 1.51 -30.45
CA VAL A 74 -28.84 2.73 -30.16
C VAL A 74 -29.98 2.91 -31.18
N VAL A 75 -29.69 2.75 -32.48
CA VAL A 75 -30.71 2.83 -33.54
C VAL A 75 -31.72 1.68 -33.46
N ALA A 76 -31.31 0.48 -33.04
CA ALA A 76 -32.22 -0.63 -32.76
C ALA A 76 -33.12 -0.30 -31.57
N MET A 77 -32.57 0.12 -30.42
CA MET A 77 -33.33 0.48 -29.22
C MET A 77 -34.35 1.61 -29.49
N ALA A 78 -33.98 2.61 -30.30
CA ALA A 78 -34.88 3.68 -30.73
C ALA A 78 -35.97 3.23 -31.74
N ARG A 79 -35.78 2.09 -32.41
CA ARG A 79 -36.76 1.48 -33.35
C ARG A 79 -37.56 0.33 -32.74
N SER A 80 -37.05 -0.32 -31.69
CA SER A 80 -37.60 -1.52 -31.07
C SER A 80 -38.31 -1.23 -29.75
N SER A 81 -39.35 -0.41 -29.81
CA SER A 81 -40.28 -0.16 -28.69
C SER A 81 -41.63 -0.91 -28.90
N PRO A 82 -41.70 -2.24 -28.77
CA PRO A 82 -42.94 -3.01 -28.88
C PRO A 82 -43.77 -3.02 -27.58
N PHE A 83 -43.73 -1.95 -26.79
CA PHE A 83 -44.48 -1.82 -25.53
C PHE A 83 -45.27 -0.52 -25.48
N LEU A 84 -46.32 -0.47 -26.30
CA LEU A 84 -47.61 0.23 -26.12
C LEU A 84 -48.36 0.15 -27.46
N LYS A 85 -49.27 -0.81 -27.60
CA LYS A 85 -50.29 -0.78 -28.67
C LYS A 85 -51.63 -0.37 -28.06
N ALA A 86 -52.35 0.47 -28.81
CA ALA A 86 -53.59 1.15 -28.44
C ALA A 86 -53.45 2.23 -27.35
N GLY A 87 -53.57 3.50 -27.77
CA GLY A 87 -54.03 4.60 -26.89
C GLY A 87 -53.05 5.72 -26.54
N SER A 88 -51.74 5.58 -26.77
CA SER A 88 -50.75 6.62 -26.43
C SER A 88 -50.70 7.75 -27.47
N ASP A 89 -50.78 9.00 -27.00
CA ASP A 89 -50.65 10.22 -27.81
C ASP A 89 -49.29 10.30 -28.53
N GLU A 90 -49.31 10.47 -29.86
CA GLU A 90 -48.09 10.60 -30.68
C GLU A 90 -47.30 11.89 -30.32
N SER A 91 -47.98 12.92 -29.79
CA SER A 91 -47.33 14.14 -29.30
C SER A 91 -46.40 13.83 -28.12
N ALA A 92 -46.88 13.08 -27.13
CA ALA A 92 -46.10 12.74 -25.92
C ALA A 92 -44.87 11.88 -26.25
N LEU A 93 -45.00 10.92 -27.18
CA LEU A 93 -43.89 10.06 -27.59
C LEU A 93 -42.80 10.84 -28.36
N ASN A 94 -43.19 11.79 -29.22
CA ASN A 94 -42.22 12.66 -29.88
C ASN A 94 -41.55 13.62 -28.88
N GLN A 95 -42.28 14.14 -27.89
CA GLN A 95 -41.74 15.01 -26.84
C GLN A 95 -40.71 14.29 -25.95
N GLU A 96 -40.96 13.04 -25.56
CA GLU A 96 -39.97 12.24 -24.82
C GLU A 96 -38.72 11.95 -25.68
N ARG A 97 -38.90 11.64 -26.97
CA ARG A 97 -37.78 11.42 -27.90
C ARG A 97 -36.97 12.70 -28.20
N GLN A 98 -37.61 13.87 -28.21
CA GLN A 98 -36.91 15.16 -28.27
C GLN A 98 -36.02 15.37 -27.02
N LEU A 99 -36.51 15.02 -25.83
CA LEU A 99 -35.75 15.14 -24.60
C LEU A 99 -34.54 14.19 -24.56
N GLU A 100 -34.73 12.91 -24.89
CA GLU A 100 -33.63 11.93 -25.00
C GLU A 100 -32.54 12.40 -26.00
N LEU A 101 -32.94 13.00 -27.14
CA LEU A 101 -31.99 13.57 -28.11
C LEU A 101 -31.30 14.84 -27.62
N GLN A 102 -31.99 15.74 -26.91
CA GLN A 102 -31.39 16.95 -26.34
C GLN A 102 -30.33 16.61 -25.29
N GLU A 103 -30.60 15.64 -24.41
CA GLU A 103 -29.61 15.13 -23.45
C GLU A 103 -28.41 14.49 -24.18
N ALA A 104 -28.65 13.63 -25.18
CA ALA A 104 -27.57 13.01 -25.96
C ALA A 104 -26.70 14.05 -26.69
N ILE A 105 -27.31 15.09 -27.28
CA ILE A 105 -26.60 16.21 -27.93
C ILE A 105 -25.74 16.96 -26.91
N GLN A 106 -26.24 17.20 -25.69
CA GLN A 106 -25.47 17.91 -24.68
C GLN A 106 -24.26 17.09 -24.22
N VAL A 107 -24.43 15.81 -23.91
CA VAL A 107 -23.31 14.95 -23.48
C VAL A 107 -22.21 14.89 -24.55
N VAL A 108 -22.54 14.78 -25.85
CA VAL A 108 -21.52 14.76 -26.91
C VAL A 108 -20.88 16.15 -27.13
N LYS A 109 -21.55 17.26 -26.81
CA LYS A 109 -20.92 18.60 -26.75
C LYS A 109 -19.93 18.73 -25.58
N ASP A 110 -20.25 18.14 -24.44
CA ASP A 110 -19.38 18.12 -23.27
C ASP A 110 -18.13 17.26 -23.55
N ASP A 111 -18.29 16.08 -24.15
CA ASP A 111 -17.19 15.25 -24.70
C ASP A 111 -16.30 16.06 -25.67
N VAL A 112 -16.89 16.78 -26.64
CA VAL A 112 -16.13 17.63 -27.58
C VAL A 112 -15.37 18.74 -26.87
N THR A 113 -15.87 19.22 -25.72
CA THR A 113 -15.21 20.26 -24.92
C THR A 113 -14.04 19.67 -24.12
N ALA A 114 -14.20 18.49 -23.53
CA ALA A 114 -13.15 17.75 -22.84
C ALA A 114 -12.00 17.34 -23.79
N LEU A 115 -12.32 16.74 -24.94
CA LEU A 115 -11.34 16.36 -25.96
C LEU A 115 -10.55 17.58 -26.49
N LYS A 116 -11.19 18.76 -26.57
CA LYS A 116 -10.51 20.02 -26.92
C LYS A 116 -9.66 20.61 -25.79
N ALA A 117 -9.89 20.26 -24.53
CA ALA A 117 -9.02 20.63 -23.42
C ALA A 117 -7.74 19.78 -23.44
N GLN A 118 -7.89 18.45 -23.51
CA GLN A 118 -6.80 17.48 -23.69
C GLN A 118 -5.92 17.83 -24.90
N LEU A 119 -6.50 18.36 -25.99
CA LEU A 119 -5.74 18.73 -27.19
C LEU A 119 -4.79 19.92 -26.97
N ARG A 120 -5.15 20.86 -26.08
CA ARG A 120 -4.28 22.00 -25.69
C ARG A 120 -3.15 21.54 -24.78
N GLU A 121 -3.49 20.71 -23.79
CA GLU A 121 -2.54 20.08 -22.87
C GLU A 121 -1.51 19.19 -23.60
N THR A 122 -1.97 18.47 -24.63
CA THR A 122 -1.08 17.70 -25.54
C THR A 122 -0.14 18.63 -26.31
N ASP A 123 -0.59 19.80 -26.76
CA ASP A 123 0.26 20.79 -27.45
C ASP A 123 1.32 21.41 -26.52
N GLU A 124 0.96 21.73 -25.27
CA GLU A 124 1.91 22.17 -24.25
C GLU A 124 2.93 21.08 -23.92
N THR A 125 2.48 19.82 -23.85
CA THR A 125 3.36 18.65 -23.65
C THR A 125 4.34 18.47 -24.81
N ILE A 126 3.88 18.60 -26.07
CA ILE A 126 4.74 18.57 -27.26
C ILE A 126 5.76 19.73 -27.22
N ALA A 127 5.37 20.92 -26.75
CA ALA A 127 6.27 22.04 -26.59
C ALA A 127 7.37 21.75 -25.55
N LYS A 128 7.00 21.23 -24.37
CA LYS A 128 7.95 20.81 -23.32
C LYS A 128 8.93 19.75 -23.83
N LYS A 129 8.45 18.66 -24.44
CA LYS A 129 9.31 17.58 -24.96
C LYS A 129 10.25 18.06 -26.08
N LYS A 130 9.82 18.99 -26.95
CA LYS A 130 10.70 19.63 -27.95
C LYS A 130 11.84 20.45 -27.33
N VAL A 131 11.63 21.10 -26.18
CA VAL A 131 12.70 21.80 -25.46
C VAL A 131 13.69 20.81 -24.84
N MET A 132 13.21 19.71 -24.26
CA MET A 132 14.08 18.65 -23.73
C MET A 132 14.91 17.98 -24.82
N ARG A 133 14.31 17.67 -25.97
CA ARG A 133 15.03 17.12 -27.12
C ARG A 133 16.13 18.07 -27.62
N ARG A 134 15.88 19.39 -27.69
CA ARG A 134 16.93 20.38 -28.03
C ARG A 134 18.10 20.40 -27.05
N ARG A 135 17.82 20.32 -25.73
CA ARG A 135 18.90 20.20 -24.73
C ARG A 135 19.75 18.93 -24.94
N GLN A 136 19.14 17.85 -25.43
CA GLN A 136 19.85 16.61 -25.77
C GLN A 136 20.58 16.69 -27.13
N GLU A 137 20.08 17.48 -28.10
CA GLU A 137 20.82 17.87 -29.32
C GLU A 137 22.10 18.64 -28.93
N ASP A 138 21.98 19.64 -28.04
CA ASP A 138 23.10 20.42 -27.50
C ASP A 138 24.12 19.54 -26.75
N ALA A 139 23.64 18.61 -25.90
CA ALA A 139 24.49 17.69 -25.13
C ALA A 139 25.35 16.77 -26.03
N VAL A 140 24.75 16.22 -27.10
CA VAL A 140 25.46 15.42 -28.10
C VAL A 140 26.55 16.25 -28.80
N ASP A 141 26.30 17.51 -29.12
CA ASP A 141 27.28 18.40 -29.74
C ASP A 141 28.36 18.91 -28.78
N ILE A 142 28.10 18.94 -27.47
CA ILE A 142 29.13 19.14 -26.44
C ILE A 142 30.03 17.91 -26.35
N ALA A 143 29.45 16.70 -26.30
CA ALA A 143 30.22 15.46 -26.21
C ALA A 143 31.16 15.27 -27.42
N LYS A 144 30.69 15.55 -28.65
CA LYS A 144 31.54 15.52 -29.88
C LYS A 144 32.72 16.50 -29.82
N LYS A 145 32.52 17.70 -29.25
CA LYS A 145 33.59 18.71 -29.11
C LYS A 145 34.66 18.22 -28.13
N GLU A 146 34.26 17.53 -27.06
CA GLU A 146 35.20 16.94 -26.12
C GLU A 146 35.94 15.72 -26.71
N GLU A 147 35.26 14.84 -27.45
CA GLU A 147 35.89 13.75 -28.20
C GLU A 147 36.97 14.30 -29.15
N GLN A 148 36.65 15.34 -29.92
CA GLN A 148 37.60 15.99 -30.82
C GLN A 148 38.79 16.62 -30.04
N ARG A 149 38.53 17.22 -28.86
CA ARG A 149 39.58 17.76 -27.98
C ARG A 149 40.54 16.68 -27.49
N VAL A 150 40.03 15.53 -27.07
CA VAL A 150 40.83 14.35 -26.65
C VAL A 150 41.64 13.78 -27.83
N VAL A 151 41.07 13.79 -29.04
CA VAL A 151 41.78 13.38 -30.27
C VAL A 151 42.96 14.31 -30.57
N ASP A 152 42.77 15.64 -30.52
CA ASP A 152 43.80 16.59 -30.94
C ASP A 152 44.89 16.86 -29.89
N ASP A 153 44.54 16.90 -28.60
CA ASP A 153 45.53 16.94 -27.51
C ASP A 153 46.45 15.71 -27.54
N GLY A 154 45.89 14.53 -27.76
CA GLY A 154 46.67 13.29 -27.91
C GLY A 154 47.59 13.29 -29.12
N LYS A 155 47.13 13.74 -30.31
CA LYS A 155 48.00 13.95 -31.48
C LYS A 155 49.18 14.87 -31.14
N MET A 156 48.92 15.99 -30.47
CA MET A 156 49.95 16.97 -30.10
C MET A 156 50.97 16.39 -29.11
N LYS A 157 50.50 15.67 -28.07
CA LYS A 157 51.35 14.98 -27.10
C LYS A 157 52.20 13.88 -27.74
N MET A 158 51.61 13.05 -28.61
CA MET A 158 52.34 12.01 -29.34
C MET A 158 53.42 12.58 -30.26
N ALA A 159 53.11 13.65 -31.00
CA ALA A 159 54.09 14.35 -31.85
C ALA A 159 55.22 14.99 -31.02
N ALA A 160 54.94 15.49 -29.81
CA ALA A 160 55.96 16.01 -28.91
C ALA A 160 56.87 14.89 -28.35
N LEU A 161 56.30 13.74 -27.98
CA LEU A 161 57.04 12.57 -27.52
C LEU A 161 57.96 12.01 -28.62
N GLN A 162 57.46 11.85 -29.85
CA GLN A 162 58.26 11.38 -31.00
C GLN A 162 59.47 12.28 -31.28
N ARG A 163 59.30 13.61 -31.25
CA ARG A 163 60.40 14.57 -31.40
C ARG A 163 61.43 14.49 -30.25
N LYS A 164 61.00 14.11 -29.05
CA LYS A 164 61.89 13.92 -27.89
C LYS A 164 62.72 12.63 -28.04
N ASP A 165 62.09 11.53 -28.45
CA ASP A 165 62.75 10.23 -28.69
C ASP A 165 63.78 10.35 -29.82
N GLN A 166 63.41 10.99 -30.93
CA GLN A 166 64.32 11.26 -32.06
C GLN A 166 65.60 11.99 -31.60
N ARG A 167 65.45 13.08 -30.83
CA ARG A 167 66.59 13.83 -30.27
C ARG A 167 67.48 12.99 -29.34
N ILE A 168 66.89 12.03 -28.61
CA ILE A 168 67.65 11.12 -27.74
C ILE A 168 68.43 10.09 -28.58
N ALA A 169 67.84 9.57 -29.66
CA ALA A 169 68.54 8.67 -30.59
C ALA A 169 69.70 9.38 -31.30
N GLU A 170 69.47 10.59 -31.82
CA GLU A 170 70.49 11.45 -32.45
C GLU A 170 71.67 11.72 -31.49
N ALA A 171 71.38 12.11 -30.25
CA ALA A 171 72.37 12.46 -29.24
C ALA A 171 73.16 11.27 -28.65
N THR A 172 72.71 10.02 -28.84
CA THR A 172 73.35 8.82 -28.25
C THR A 172 74.11 7.95 -29.24
N HIS A 173 74.08 8.28 -30.54
CA HIS A 173 74.70 7.50 -31.64
C HIS A 173 74.28 6.03 -31.71
N LYS A 174 73.23 5.62 -30.98
CA LYS A 174 72.61 4.29 -31.07
C LYS A 174 71.47 4.31 -32.07
N VAL A 175 71.79 4.23 -33.36
CA VAL A 175 70.79 3.95 -34.40
C VAL A 175 70.40 2.46 -34.30
N PRO A 176 69.12 2.13 -34.01
CA PRO A 176 68.66 0.74 -34.09
C PRO A 176 68.74 0.27 -35.55
N ARG A 177 69.24 -0.95 -35.78
CA ARG A 177 69.35 -1.55 -37.12
C ARG A 177 68.06 -2.20 -37.63
N ASP A 178 66.97 -1.99 -36.88
CA ASP A 178 65.63 -2.52 -37.06
C ASP A 178 64.66 -1.38 -36.79
N GLY A 179 63.63 -1.22 -37.62
CA GLY A 179 62.63 -0.16 -37.47
C GLY A 179 61.61 -0.37 -36.34
N SER A 180 61.66 -1.52 -35.64
CA SER A 180 60.62 -1.98 -34.73
C SER A 180 60.89 -1.77 -33.23
N MET A 181 61.20 -0.53 -32.81
CA MET A 181 60.93 -0.14 -31.41
C MET A 181 60.52 1.33 -31.26
N MET A 182 59.25 1.56 -30.95
CA MET A 182 58.87 2.72 -30.14
C MET A 182 59.44 2.51 -28.73
N SER A 183 60.00 3.58 -28.13
CA SER A 183 60.29 3.61 -26.70
C SER A 183 59.07 3.17 -25.89
N SER A 184 59.26 2.36 -24.84
CA SER A 184 58.16 1.80 -24.03
C SER A 184 57.26 2.88 -23.44
N THR A 185 57.82 4.05 -23.14
CA THR A 185 57.10 5.27 -22.73
C THR A 185 56.11 5.75 -23.79
N ILE A 186 56.45 5.66 -25.08
CA ILE A 186 55.58 6.05 -26.20
C ILE A 186 54.48 5.01 -26.41
N ALA A 187 54.80 3.71 -26.28
CA ALA A 187 53.80 2.64 -26.35
C ALA A 187 52.74 2.78 -25.24
N ALA A 188 53.18 3.06 -24.01
CA ALA A 188 52.29 3.32 -22.87
C ALA A 188 51.44 4.60 -23.08
N ALA A 189 52.06 5.71 -23.51
CA ALA A 189 51.34 6.95 -23.79
C ALA A 189 50.29 6.80 -24.92
N LYS A 190 50.63 6.05 -25.98
CA LYS A 190 49.70 5.72 -27.06
C LYS A 190 48.48 4.96 -26.54
N ARG A 191 48.71 3.91 -25.74
CA ARG A 191 47.65 3.09 -25.15
C ARG A 191 46.69 3.93 -24.30
N ILE A 192 47.22 4.75 -23.39
CA ILE A 192 46.41 5.64 -22.53
C ILE A 192 45.59 6.63 -23.37
N TRP A 193 46.13 7.15 -24.48
CA TRP A 193 45.36 7.98 -25.40
C TRP A 193 44.25 7.21 -26.14
N GLU A 194 44.52 5.99 -26.60
CA GLU A 194 43.53 5.15 -27.27
C GLU A 194 42.38 4.74 -26.31
N GLU A 195 42.70 4.45 -25.05
CA GLU A 195 41.73 4.19 -23.97
C GLU A 195 40.88 5.45 -23.66
N ASN A 196 41.50 6.63 -23.49
CA ASN A 196 40.77 7.88 -23.26
C ASN A 196 39.88 8.28 -24.45
N ARG A 197 40.34 8.07 -25.69
CA ARG A 197 39.55 8.32 -26.91
C ARG A 197 38.35 7.37 -26.98
N ALA A 198 38.52 6.10 -26.64
CA ALA A 198 37.43 5.13 -26.59
C ALA A 198 36.38 5.50 -25.52
N ALA A 199 36.81 6.01 -24.37
CA ALA A 199 35.92 6.52 -23.33
C ALA A 199 35.10 7.74 -23.81
N ALA A 200 35.73 8.72 -24.44
CA ALA A 200 35.04 9.89 -25.00
C ALA A 200 34.03 9.50 -26.10
N HIS A 201 34.42 8.57 -27.00
CA HIS A 201 33.50 8.04 -28.02
C HIS A 201 32.28 7.33 -27.40
N LYS A 202 32.48 6.55 -26.34
CA LYS A 202 31.40 5.85 -25.62
C LYS A 202 30.37 6.84 -25.05
N GLU A 203 30.82 7.99 -24.53
CA GLU A 203 29.95 9.04 -24.01
C GLU A 203 29.14 9.72 -25.14
N VAL A 204 29.75 9.96 -26.32
CA VAL A 204 29.01 10.46 -27.51
C VAL A 204 27.90 9.50 -27.92
N GLN A 205 28.15 8.18 -27.93
CA GLN A 205 27.13 7.18 -28.27
C GLN A 205 26.01 7.09 -27.23
N LYS A 206 26.33 7.26 -25.93
CA LYS A 206 25.37 7.32 -24.82
C LYS A 206 24.43 8.52 -24.95
N GLU A 207 24.97 9.73 -25.18
CA GLU A 207 24.14 10.92 -25.38
C GLU A 207 23.33 10.87 -26.69
N ARG A 208 23.82 10.16 -27.72
CA ARG A 208 23.08 9.91 -28.96
C ARG A 208 21.87 9.00 -28.74
N LYS A 209 21.98 7.93 -27.95
CA LYS A 209 20.84 7.07 -27.58
C LYS A 209 19.75 7.84 -26.80
N LYS A 210 20.14 8.74 -25.90
CA LYS A 210 19.19 9.65 -25.23
C LYS A 210 18.48 10.57 -26.22
N LEU A 211 19.18 11.08 -27.23
CA LEU A 211 18.58 11.91 -28.29
C LEU A 211 17.58 11.12 -29.14
N GLU A 212 17.91 9.87 -29.48
CA GLU A 212 17.02 8.96 -30.21
C GLU A 212 15.72 8.70 -29.40
N HIS A 213 15.83 8.47 -28.08
CA HIS A 213 14.67 8.35 -27.19
C HIS A 213 13.85 9.65 -27.09
N ALA A 214 14.48 10.79 -26.81
CA ALA A 214 13.80 12.10 -26.74
C ALA A 214 13.18 12.53 -28.09
N THR A 215 13.58 11.90 -29.20
CA THR A 215 12.95 12.08 -30.52
C THR A 215 11.68 11.25 -30.64
N SER A 216 11.72 9.95 -30.33
CA SER A 216 10.53 9.08 -30.41
C SER A 216 9.44 9.50 -29.42
N GLU A 217 9.79 10.05 -28.26
CA GLU A 217 8.83 10.65 -27.33
C GLU A 217 8.02 11.82 -27.94
N VAL A 218 8.68 12.66 -28.75
CA VAL A 218 8.02 13.79 -29.43
C VAL A 218 7.10 13.29 -30.54
N GLU A 219 7.51 12.25 -31.26
CA GLU A 219 6.71 11.61 -32.32
C GLU A 219 5.47 10.89 -31.75
N ALA A 220 5.62 10.19 -30.62
CA ALA A 220 4.51 9.56 -29.89
C ALA A 220 3.48 10.61 -29.43
N ALA A 221 3.92 11.72 -28.82
CA ALA A 221 3.04 12.82 -28.42
C ALA A 221 2.34 13.46 -29.65
N GLN A 222 3.05 13.60 -30.78
CA GLN A 222 2.44 14.05 -32.04
C GLN A 222 1.40 13.06 -32.60
N GLN A 223 1.58 11.76 -32.40
CA GLN A 223 0.56 10.77 -32.78
C GLN A 223 -0.69 10.90 -31.92
N VAL A 224 -0.55 11.01 -30.60
CA VAL A 224 -1.69 11.26 -29.68
C VAL A 224 -2.46 12.52 -30.11
N LYS A 225 -1.76 13.60 -30.48
CA LYS A 225 -2.41 14.80 -31.02
C LYS A 225 -3.23 14.52 -32.29
N ARG A 226 -2.72 13.73 -33.24
CA ARG A 226 -3.43 13.37 -34.49
C ARG A 226 -4.71 12.60 -34.20
N ASP A 227 -4.65 11.58 -33.33
CA ASP A 227 -5.83 10.78 -32.98
C ASP A 227 -6.85 11.57 -32.16
N LEU A 228 -6.41 12.45 -31.27
CA LEU A 228 -7.30 13.32 -30.50
C LEU A 228 -8.02 14.36 -31.39
N ALA A 229 -7.31 14.98 -32.34
CA ALA A 229 -7.91 15.87 -33.32
C ALA A 229 -8.95 15.14 -34.22
N ARG A 230 -8.68 13.87 -34.58
CA ARG A 230 -9.63 13.01 -35.28
C ARG A 230 -10.89 12.74 -34.45
N ARG A 231 -10.75 12.34 -33.17
CA ARG A 231 -11.89 12.13 -32.24
C ARG A 231 -12.75 13.38 -32.06
N VAL A 232 -12.13 14.57 -31.98
CA VAL A 232 -12.86 15.85 -31.95
C VAL A 232 -13.71 16.03 -33.22
N SER A 233 -13.14 15.76 -34.41
CA SER A 233 -13.87 15.86 -35.68
C SER A 233 -15.04 14.87 -35.77
N GLU A 234 -14.80 13.60 -35.43
CA GLU A 234 -15.82 12.53 -35.39
C GLU A 234 -16.99 12.88 -34.46
N SER A 235 -16.72 13.33 -33.23
CA SER A 235 -17.77 13.73 -32.29
C SER A 235 -18.47 15.03 -32.71
N GLN A 236 -17.79 15.99 -33.35
CA GLN A 236 -18.44 17.17 -33.93
C GLN A 236 -19.35 16.81 -35.12
N ALA A 237 -19.03 15.78 -35.90
CA ALA A 237 -19.92 15.26 -36.94
C ALA A 237 -21.15 14.59 -36.33
N LEU A 238 -20.99 13.79 -35.26
CA LEU A 238 -22.09 13.16 -34.54
C LEU A 238 -23.06 14.19 -33.92
N VAL A 239 -22.56 15.29 -33.34
CA VAL A 239 -23.43 16.39 -32.84
C VAL A 239 -24.28 16.96 -33.96
N LYS A 240 -23.74 17.14 -35.18
CA LYS A 240 -24.54 17.61 -36.33
C LYS A 240 -25.64 16.61 -36.70
N GLN A 241 -25.32 15.32 -36.79
CA GLN A 241 -26.33 14.29 -37.10
C GLN A 241 -27.46 14.27 -36.06
N LEU A 242 -27.12 14.25 -34.76
CA LEU A 242 -28.12 14.22 -33.69
C LEU A 242 -29.01 15.48 -33.69
N VAL A 243 -28.44 16.65 -33.99
CA VAL A 243 -29.21 17.90 -34.18
C VAL A 243 -30.16 17.77 -35.37
N THR A 244 -29.72 17.25 -36.51
CA THR A 244 -30.60 17.02 -37.67
C THR A 244 -31.72 16.02 -37.39
N GLU A 245 -31.47 14.96 -36.59
CA GLU A 245 -32.51 14.03 -36.14
C GLU A 245 -33.52 14.72 -35.19
N LEU A 246 -33.05 15.57 -34.27
CA LEU A 246 -33.91 16.37 -33.38
C LEU A 246 -34.77 17.37 -34.18
N GLU A 247 -34.20 18.05 -35.17
CA GLU A 247 -34.91 18.95 -36.08
C GLU A 247 -35.99 18.22 -36.87
N ALA A 248 -35.68 17.03 -37.41
CA ALA A 248 -36.63 16.22 -38.18
C ALA A 248 -37.84 15.71 -37.34
N ILE A 249 -37.64 15.45 -36.05
CA ILE A 249 -38.72 15.07 -35.11
C ILE A 249 -39.53 16.29 -34.68
N SER A 250 -38.94 17.49 -34.69
CA SER A 250 -39.56 18.74 -34.26
C SER A 250 -40.47 19.40 -35.31
N GLN A 251 -40.59 18.83 -36.51
CA GLN A 251 -41.49 19.33 -37.56
C GLN A 251 -42.93 18.83 -37.38
N PRO A 252 -43.94 19.72 -37.42
CA PRO A 252 -45.35 19.32 -37.31
C PRO A 252 -45.77 18.44 -38.51
N ALA A 253 -46.67 17.49 -38.26
CA ALA A 253 -46.96 16.38 -39.17
C ALA A 253 -47.40 16.76 -40.61
N GLY A 254 -47.88 18.00 -40.82
CA GLY A 254 -48.32 18.49 -42.13
C GLY A 254 -47.20 18.80 -43.15
N GLN A 255 -45.91 18.75 -42.78
CA GLN A 255 -44.80 19.05 -43.69
C GLN A 255 -43.80 17.91 -43.90
N ARG A 256 -44.12 16.67 -43.50
CA ARG A 256 -43.29 15.49 -43.83
C ARG A 256 -43.32 15.22 -45.35
N LEU A 257 -42.32 15.76 -46.07
CA LEU A 257 -42.03 15.38 -47.45
C LEU A 257 -41.88 13.85 -47.55
N LYS A 258 -42.49 13.25 -48.57
CA LYS A 258 -42.42 11.79 -48.77
C LYS A 258 -40.96 11.36 -48.96
N PRO A 259 -40.49 10.28 -48.32
CA PRO A 259 -39.22 9.69 -48.70
C PRO A 259 -39.28 9.23 -50.16
N GLY A 260 -38.17 9.37 -50.88
CA GLY A 260 -38.00 8.77 -52.20
C GLY A 260 -38.05 7.24 -52.14
N PRO A 261 -38.13 6.56 -53.30
CA PRO A 261 -38.05 5.10 -53.34
C PRO A 261 -36.74 4.60 -52.69
N PRO A 262 -36.74 3.44 -52.04
CA PRO A 262 -35.56 2.92 -51.36
C PRO A 262 -34.46 2.62 -52.38
N ALA A 263 -33.26 3.14 -52.14
CA ALA A 263 -32.05 2.58 -52.73
C ALA A 263 -31.84 1.19 -52.14
N GLY A 264 -31.86 0.17 -53.00
CA GLY A 264 -31.38 -1.17 -52.67
C GLY A 264 -29.84 -1.21 -52.69
N ASP A 265 -29.32 -2.43 -52.68
CA ASP A 265 -27.96 -2.79 -53.08
C ASP A 265 -26.80 -2.16 -52.27
N LEU A 266 -26.59 -2.67 -51.05
CA LEU A 266 -25.26 -2.91 -50.48
C LEU A 266 -25.27 -4.14 -49.54
N LEU A 267 -25.63 -5.31 -50.07
CA LEU A 267 -25.44 -6.60 -49.36
C LEU A 267 -25.31 -7.81 -50.31
N GLU A 268 -24.71 -7.60 -51.49
CA GLU A 268 -24.29 -8.66 -52.44
C GLU A 268 -22.80 -8.48 -52.74
N GLU A 269 -21.94 -9.08 -51.90
CA GLU A 269 -20.57 -9.55 -52.24
C GLU A 269 -19.89 -10.26 -51.04
N ALA A 270 -20.64 -11.12 -50.33
CA ALA A 270 -20.16 -11.86 -49.15
C ALA A 270 -20.25 -13.39 -49.30
N LYS A 271 -20.24 -13.89 -50.54
CA LYS A 271 -20.40 -15.33 -50.87
C LYS A 271 -19.55 -15.80 -52.08
N ALA A 272 -18.26 -15.47 -52.12
CA ALA A 272 -17.36 -15.96 -53.18
C ALA A 272 -15.89 -16.11 -52.75
N ALA A 273 -15.59 -17.03 -51.81
CA ALA A 273 -14.24 -17.60 -51.66
C ALA A 273 -14.28 -18.94 -50.89
N GLY A 274 -13.62 -19.97 -51.41
CA GLY A 274 -13.32 -21.21 -50.70
C GLY A 274 -11.91 -21.19 -50.08
N PRO A 275 -11.47 -22.27 -49.41
CA PRO A 275 -10.20 -22.32 -48.71
C PRO A 275 -9.00 -22.72 -49.60
N GLY A 276 -7.82 -22.17 -49.29
CA GLY A 276 -6.52 -22.66 -49.76
C GLY A 276 -5.74 -21.67 -50.65
N GLY A 277 -4.44 -21.95 -50.86
CA GLY A 277 -3.61 -21.27 -51.86
C GLY A 277 -2.47 -20.42 -51.28
N THR A 278 -1.25 -20.96 -51.34
CA THR A 278 0.01 -20.21 -51.21
C THR A 278 0.41 -19.53 -52.54
N GLN A 279 1.47 -18.72 -52.49
CA GLN A 279 2.31 -18.22 -53.61
C GLN A 279 1.86 -16.97 -54.43
N ALA A 280 2.63 -15.90 -54.21
CA ALA A 280 3.53 -15.26 -55.19
C ALA A 280 2.99 -14.48 -56.41
N ALA A 281 3.18 -13.14 -56.31
CA ALA A 281 4.12 -12.36 -57.15
C ALA A 281 3.69 -11.69 -58.50
N LEU A 282 4.28 -10.49 -58.68
CA LEU A 282 4.63 -9.76 -59.93
C LEU A 282 3.56 -9.10 -60.83
N GLN A 283 3.71 -7.77 -60.99
CA GLN A 283 3.67 -6.93 -62.23
C GLN A 283 2.44 -6.98 -63.18
N ALA A 284 1.99 -5.91 -63.85
CA ALA A 284 2.49 -4.53 -64.08
C ALA A 284 1.32 -3.51 -64.00
N GLY A 285 1.50 -2.18 -63.96
CA GLY A 285 1.79 -1.29 -65.10
C GLY A 285 0.50 -0.66 -65.69
N SER A 286 0.44 0.56 -66.22
CA SER A 286 1.42 1.67 -66.35
C SER A 286 0.75 2.94 -66.91
N GLU A 287 1.14 4.15 -66.46
CA GLU A 287 0.99 5.52 -67.07
C GLU A 287 1.23 6.56 -65.94
N GLY A 288 1.92 7.71 -66.03
CA GLY A 288 2.72 8.38 -67.09
C GLY A 288 2.47 9.90 -67.07
N ALA A 289 3.41 10.86 -67.06
CA ALA A 289 4.88 10.92 -66.97
C ALA A 289 5.26 12.28 -66.24
N GLN A 290 6.32 13.10 -66.42
CA GLN A 290 7.51 13.20 -67.30
C GLN A 290 8.51 14.26 -66.71
N ALA A 291 9.83 14.18 -67.02
CA ALA A 291 10.88 15.24 -66.96
C ALA A 291 11.27 15.86 -65.58
N ASP A 292 12.51 16.27 -65.28
CA ASP A 292 13.79 16.32 -66.03
C ASP A 292 15.02 16.13 -65.10
N GLN A 293 16.20 15.84 -65.67
CA GLN A 293 17.54 15.81 -65.01
C GLN A 293 18.66 16.26 -65.98
N PRO A 294 19.90 16.47 -65.49
CA PRO A 294 21.02 15.71 -66.07
C PRO A 294 22.16 15.27 -65.11
N GLU A 295 22.57 14.01 -65.29
CA GLU A 295 23.94 13.41 -65.38
C GLU A 295 24.96 13.56 -64.19
N VAL A 296 25.68 12.53 -63.66
CA VAL A 296 26.31 11.26 -64.18
C VAL A 296 27.65 11.55 -64.91
N PRO A 297 28.81 10.85 -64.72
CA PRO A 297 29.06 9.38 -64.68
C PRO A 297 30.09 8.90 -63.58
N GLU A 298 30.59 7.65 -63.42
CA GLU A 298 30.43 6.33 -64.10
C GLU A 298 30.87 5.11 -63.22
N ALA A 299 30.40 3.89 -63.58
CA ALA A 299 31.10 2.57 -63.63
C ALA A 299 31.70 1.86 -62.36
N LYS A 300 31.76 0.50 -62.26
CA LYS A 300 31.16 -0.64 -63.01
C LYS A 300 31.40 -2.02 -62.31
N ASP A 301 30.48 -2.99 -62.55
CA ASP A 301 30.60 -4.46 -62.78
C ASP A 301 31.48 -5.34 -61.81
N GLU A 302 31.43 -6.70 -61.75
CA GLU A 302 30.91 -7.78 -62.62
C GLU A 302 30.70 -9.13 -61.84
N ALA A 303 29.88 -10.06 -62.37
CA ALA A 303 29.83 -11.58 -62.28
C ALA A 303 30.37 -12.41 -61.06
N ALA A 304 30.11 -13.73 -60.88
CA ALA A 304 29.00 -14.69 -61.17
C ALA A 304 29.35 -16.09 -60.53
N ASP A 305 28.38 -17.02 -60.44
CA ASP A 305 28.49 -18.47 -60.09
C ASP A 305 29.06 -18.82 -58.67
N ASP A 306 28.89 -20.02 -58.06
CA ASP A 306 28.27 -21.28 -58.50
C ASP A 306 27.68 -22.13 -57.31
N GLN A 307 27.04 -23.27 -57.64
CA GLN A 307 26.82 -24.57 -56.95
C GLN A 307 27.42 -24.89 -55.55
N GLN A 308 26.95 -25.87 -54.73
CA GLN A 308 25.67 -26.62 -54.55
C GLN A 308 25.83 -27.62 -53.36
N LEU A 309 24.74 -28.30 -52.96
CA LEU A 309 24.68 -29.58 -52.19
C LEU A 309 25.04 -29.57 -50.69
N ALA A 310 24.65 -30.65 -50.01
CA ALA A 310 24.85 -30.92 -48.58
C ALA A 310 24.98 -32.43 -48.31
N ALA A 311 25.81 -32.83 -47.33
CA ALA A 311 25.86 -34.14 -46.68
C ALA A 311 26.69 -34.04 -45.39
N GLY A 312 26.55 -35.01 -44.46
CA GLY A 312 27.35 -35.10 -43.24
C GLY A 312 28.47 -36.16 -43.31
N GLY A 313 29.15 -36.38 -42.18
CA GLY A 313 30.15 -37.43 -41.97
C GLY A 313 30.26 -37.81 -40.49
N GLU A 314 30.76 -39.01 -40.21
CA GLU A 314 30.79 -39.66 -38.88
C GLU A 314 32.24 -39.90 -38.38
N GLU A 315 32.39 -40.64 -37.28
CA GLU A 315 33.64 -41.24 -36.72
C GLU A 315 34.65 -40.24 -36.08
N ALA A 316 35.20 -40.37 -34.86
CA ALA A 316 35.32 -41.40 -33.80
C ALA A 316 36.60 -42.29 -33.81
N GLU A 317 37.44 -42.16 -32.76
CA GLU A 317 38.56 -43.04 -32.34
C GLU A 317 39.14 -42.53 -30.97
N GLU A 318 40.10 -43.21 -30.32
CA GLU A 318 39.88 -44.22 -29.26
C GLU A 318 41.02 -44.14 -28.19
N GLU A 319 41.05 -45.07 -27.21
CA GLU A 319 42.05 -45.34 -26.14
C GLU A 319 42.13 -44.32 -24.96
N ALA A 320 42.14 -44.66 -23.66
CA ALA A 320 42.57 -45.83 -22.84
C ALA A 320 44.09 -45.89 -22.54
N ASN A 321 44.58 -46.39 -21.39
CA ASN A 321 44.09 -46.56 -20.01
C ASN A 321 45.28 -47.09 -19.17
N ASP A 322 45.52 -46.69 -17.91
CA ASP A 322 46.26 -47.59 -16.98
C ASP A 322 46.22 -47.33 -15.45
N ASN A 323 46.27 -48.46 -14.72
CA ASN A 323 46.69 -48.71 -13.32
C ASN A 323 45.97 -48.12 -12.08
N ALA A 324 45.95 -48.95 -11.02
CA ALA A 324 45.31 -48.70 -9.72
C ALA A 324 45.88 -49.62 -8.60
N GLU A 325 45.78 -49.18 -7.34
CA GLU A 325 45.76 -49.97 -6.08
C GLU A 325 44.71 -49.28 -5.17
N GLY A 326 43.84 -49.97 -4.40
CA GLY A 326 44.15 -50.85 -3.26
C GLY A 326 44.13 -50.03 -1.96
N LEU A 327 43.27 -50.23 -0.95
CA LEU A 327 42.46 -51.39 -0.55
C LEU A 327 41.16 -51.00 0.18
N ALA A 328 40.11 -51.77 -0.12
CA ALA A 328 39.18 -52.46 0.80
C ALA A 328 38.33 -51.72 1.87
N ALA A 329 37.08 -52.16 1.97
CA ALA A 329 36.13 -51.91 3.06
C ALA A 329 35.59 -53.24 3.60
N ASP A 330 34.94 -53.25 4.78
CA ASP A 330 33.78 -54.14 4.99
C ASP A 330 32.82 -53.73 6.13
N ARG A 331 31.65 -54.41 6.12
CA ARG A 331 30.50 -54.53 7.05
C ARG A 331 30.71 -54.18 8.54
N ALA A 332 29.76 -53.65 9.33
CA ALA A 332 28.28 -53.68 9.40
C ALA A 332 27.64 -54.72 10.37
N ALA A 333 26.52 -54.29 10.99
CA ALA A 333 25.44 -55.05 11.67
C ALA A 333 25.52 -55.48 13.17
N GLN A 334 24.49 -55.01 13.91
CA GLN A 334 23.63 -55.73 14.89
C GLN A 334 24.10 -56.20 16.30
N ALA A 335 23.58 -55.47 17.31
CA ALA A 335 22.65 -55.93 18.38
C ALA A 335 23.09 -56.88 19.52
N ASN A 336 22.48 -56.60 20.71
CA ASN A 336 22.52 -57.35 21.99
C ASN A 336 23.89 -57.40 22.72
N GLY A 337 23.98 -57.44 24.06
CA GLY A 337 22.95 -57.23 25.10
C GLY A 337 23.35 -57.82 26.47
N THR A 338 22.98 -57.14 27.58
CA THR A 338 23.11 -57.56 29.02
C THR A 338 24.53 -57.75 29.60
N GLY A 339 24.74 -57.51 30.92
CA GLY A 339 25.96 -57.98 31.62
C GLY A 339 26.50 -57.16 32.82
N LEU A 340 25.81 -57.24 33.97
CA LEU A 340 26.19 -56.96 35.37
C LEU A 340 27.68 -56.87 35.82
N GLY A 341 27.91 -56.11 36.91
CA GLY A 341 29.04 -56.24 37.87
C GLY A 341 30.18 -55.22 37.68
N GLU A 342 30.54 -54.28 38.57
CA GLU A 342 30.64 -54.13 40.05
C GLU A 342 32.10 -54.11 40.58
N ALA A 343 32.29 -53.36 41.68
CA ALA A 343 33.41 -53.40 42.65
C ALA A 343 34.76 -52.69 42.36
N GLY A 344 34.87 -51.47 42.91
CA GLY A 344 36.05 -51.05 43.69
C GLY A 344 37.08 -50.11 43.03
N THR A 345 37.82 -49.26 43.78
CA THR A 345 37.62 -48.77 45.16
C THR A 345 38.56 -47.59 45.45
N GLN A 346 38.08 -46.51 46.05
CA GLN A 346 38.60 -45.85 47.27
C GLN A 346 38.04 -44.41 47.41
N ALA A 347 38.00 -43.91 48.63
CA ALA A 347 37.40 -42.62 48.99
C ALA A 347 38.28 -41.85 49.97
N THR A 348 38.03 -40.54 50.09
CA THR A 348 38.28 -39.77 51.32
C THR A 348 37.03 -38.96 51.64
N GLU A 349 36.63 -38.96 52.91
CA GLU A 349 35.42 -38.30 53.40
C GLU A 349 35.76 -37.04 54.21
N ALA A 350 34.86 -36.06 54.19
CA ALA A 350 34.55 -35.18 55.33
C ALA A 350 33.08 -34.72 55.20
N LYS A 351 32.37 -34.52 56.32
CA LYS A 351 30.88 -34.43 56.37
C LYS A 351 30.39 -33.26 57.27
N PRO A 352 29.08 -33.05 57.57
CA PRO A 352 28.48 -31.72 57.81
C PRO A 352 28.12 -31.49 59.30
N PRO A 353 27.26 -30.52 59.66
CA PRO A 353 25.78 -30.74 59.71
C PRO A 353 24.96 -29.46 59.38
N ALA A 354 23.62 -29.36 59.56
CA ALA A 354 22.50 -30.24 59.15
C ALA A 354 21.14 -29.50 59.35
N ILE A 355 20.16 -29.79 58.48
CA ILE A 355 18.68 -29.79 58.64
C ILE A 355 17.99 -28.74 59.54
N ALA A 356 17.05 -27.98 58.95
CA ALA A 356 15.78 -27.57 59.57
C ALA A 356 14.70 -27.34 58.47
N GLU A 357 13.42 -27.50 58.79
CA GLU A 357 12.27 -27.31 57.87
C GLU A 357 11.35 -26.14 58.29
N ALA A 358 10.46 -25.77 57.34
CA ALA A 358 9.09 -25.29 57.54
C ALA A 358 8.75 -23.77 57.51
N ALA A 359 7.69 -23.50 56.73
CA ALA A 359 6.71 -22.39 56.79
C ALA A 359 7.15 -20.94 56.48
N GLY A 360 6.29 -20.21 55.75
CA GLY A 360 6.38 -18.77 55.52
C GLY A 360 5.84 -18.31 54.17
N GLU A 361 4.53 -18.05 54.08
CA GLU A 361 3.95 -17.21 53.01
C GLU A 361 4.21 -15.73 53.31
N ALA A 362 4.48 -14.92 52.27
CA ALA A 362 4.24 -13.48 52.28
C ALA A 362 4.35 -12.93 50.84
N ASP A 363 3.34 -12.18 50.41
CA ASP A 363 3.35 -11.42 49.16
C ASP A 363 4.30 -10.21 49.23
N PHE A 364 4.66 -9.68 48.06
CA PHE A 364 5.07 -8.28 47.91
C PHE A 364 4.47 -7.73 46.61
N ASP A 365 3.31 -7.09 46.76
CA ASP A 365 2.92 -5.99 45.88
C ASP A 365 3.91 -4.82 46.07
N ASP A 366 4.07 -4.00 45.03
CA ASP A 366 4.35 -2.57 45.25
C ASP A 366 3.70 -1.79 44.10
N ASP A 367 2.92 -0.75 44.45
CA ASP A 367 2.17 0.10 43.51
C ASP A 367 2.65 1.55 43.64
N SER A 368 2.39 2.32 42.59
CA SER A 368 2.80 3.70 42.39
C SER A 368 2.34 4.68 43.49
N GLY A 369 3.25 5.56 43.93
CA GLY A 369 2.97 6.61 44.91
C GLY A 369 3.92 7.82 44.83
N SER A 370 3.35 9.02 44.71
CA SER A 370 4.02 10.32 44.79
C SER A 370 4.59 10.61 46.20
N GLY A 371 5.51 11.54 46.45
CA GLY A 371 6.20 12.54 45.60
C GLY A 371 6.52 13.82 46.41
N GLY A 372 7.36 14.72 45.90
CA GLY A 372 7.48 16.11 46.41
C GLY A 372 8.78 16.53 47.15
N GLU A 373 9.34 17.66 46.68
CA GLU A 373 10.26 18.63 47.33
C GLU A 373 11.51 18.21 48.15
N GLY A 374 12.68 18.72 47.76
CA GLY A 374 13.90 18.72 48.60
C GLY A 374 15.10 19.48 48.02
N LYS A 375 15.39 20.71 48.51
CA LYS A 375 16.51 21.56 48.02
C LYS A 375 17.81 21.41 48.83
N ARG A 376 18.90 20.99 48.20
CA ARG A 376 20.33 21.41 48.36
C ARG A 376 21.25 20.38 47.65
N ALA A 377 22.15 20.67 46.71
CA ALA A 377 23.14 21.75 46.51
C ALA A 377 24.51 21.52 47.19
N ARG A 378 25.48 21.00 46.42
CA ARG A 378 26.97 21.10 46.47
C ARG A 378 27.62 19.96 45.66
N GLU A 379 28.83 20.02 45.12
CA GLU A 379 29.70 21.09 44.56
C GLU A 379 30.92 20.38 43.91
N LEU A 380 31.74 21.08 43.10
CA LEU A 380 33.02 20.66 42.48
C LEU A 380 32.97 19.76 41.22
N VAL A 381 33.90 19.83 40.26
CA VAL A 381 34.56 20.96 39.52
C VAL A 381 35.51 20.33 38.48
N GLY A 382 35.55 20.86 37.25
CA GLY A 382 36.51 20.49 36.20
C GLY A 382 36.37 21.45 35.03
N ALA A 383 37.46 22.11 34.61
CA ALA A 383 37.38 23.36 33.84
C ALA A 383 37.86 23.24 32.39
N SER A 384 37.37 24.17 31.55
CA SER A 384 37.90 24.51 30.23
C SER A 384 38.26 26.00 30.17
N PRO A 385 39.24 26.40 29.34
CA PRO A 385 39.43 27.78 28.91
C PRO A 385 39.22 27.96 27.39
N GLU A 386 39.06 29.16 26.82
CA GLU A 386 38.44 30.44 27.22
C GLU A 386 38.49 31.38 25.97
N ARG A 387 37.77 32.52 25.99
CA ARG A 387 37.93 33.72 25.12
C ARG A 387 37.35 33.66 23.69
N ASP A 388 36.86 34.77 23.12
CA ASP A 388 36.57 36.11 23.69
C ASP A 388 35.46 36.80 22.87
N ALA A 389 34.79 37.80 23.47
CA ALA A 389 33.76 38.62 22.82
C ALA A 389 33.76 40.07 23.33
N PRO A 390 33.20 41.04 22.59
CA PRO A 390 32.76 42.32 23.13
C PRO A 390 31.23 42.51 23.02
N ALA A 391 30.64 43.24 23.97
CA ALA A 391 29.18 43.43 24.10
C ALA A 391 28.78 44.90 24.28
N LEU A 392 27.52 45.24 23.92
CA LEU A 392 26.76 46.46 24.23
C LEU A 392 25.28 46.18 23.87
N GLY A 393 24.24 46.61 24.58
CA GLY A 393 24.14 47.27 25.89
C GLY A 393 22.66 47.44 26.31
N ASN A 394 22.36 47.41 27.61
CA ASN A 394 20.98 47.35 28.14
C ASN A 394 20.29 48.72 28.27
N ARG A 395 18.95 48.76 28.13
CA ARG A 395 18.06 49.74 28.79
C ARG A 395 16.58 49.33 28.77
N SER A 396 15.85 49.65 29.83
CA SER A 396 14.38 49.54 29.92
C SER A 396 13.76 50.90 30.25
N LEU A 397 12.43 51.04 30.03
CA LEU A 397 11.63 52.12 30.61
C LEU A 397 10.14 51.71 30.66
N ALA A 398 9.37 52.24 31.62
CA ALA A 398 7.92 51.99 31.74
C ALA A 398 7.20 53.15 32.45
N ALA A 399 6.07 53.61 31.88
CA ALA A 399 5.06 54.53 32.45
C ALA A 399 3.98 54.85 31.37
N SER A 400 2.71 55.22 31.63
CA SER A 400 1.84 55.10 32.82
C SER A 400 0.40 55.62 32.53
N VAL A 401 -0.63 55.09 33.22
CA VAL A 401 -1.93 55.76 33.57
C VAL A 401 -2.91 56.00 32.36
N GLN A 402 -4.26 55.99 32.47
CA GLN A 402 -5.18 56.27 33.60
C GLN A 402 -6.19 55.14 33.98
N ARG A 403 -7.40 55.48 34.48
CA ARG A 403 -7.94 54.88 35.73
C ARG A 403 -9.43 55.20 36.06
N ALA A 404 -10.39 54.29 35.79
CA ALA A 404 -11.74 54.25 36.43
C ALA A 404 -12.30 52.81 36.40
N LYS A 405 -12.74 52.09 37.45
CA LYS A 405 -13.41 52.32 38.76
C LYS A 405 -14.95 52.24 38.76
N GLY A 406 -15.46 51.14 39.34
CA GLY A 406 -16.79 50.96 39.93
C GLY A 406 -16.79 49.68 40.79
N LEU A 407 -17.33 49.71 42.01
CA LEU A 407 -17.37 48.56 42.93
C LEU A 407 -18.78 48.33 43.47
N ALA A 408 -19.14 47.06 43.73
CA ALA A 408 -19.74 46.63 44.99
C ALA A 408 -19.69 45.10 45.16
N ARG A 409 -19.35 44.64 46.37
CA ARG A 409 -19.77 43.35 46.96
C ARG A 409 -20.66 43.67 48.17
N VAL A 410 -21.60 42.79 48.50
CA VAL A 410 -22.23 42.69 49.83
C VAL A 410 -22.43 41.19 50.12
N ASP A 411 -22.36 40.80 51.40
CA ASP A 411 -22.18 39.42 51.84
C ASP A 411 -23.41 38.78 52.51
N SER A 412 -23.36 37.43 52.62
CA SER A 412 -23.78 36.62 53.78
C SER A 412 -25.27 36.33 54.11
N SER A 413 -25.48 35.13 54.72
CA SER A 413 -26.63 34.66 55.55
C SER A 413 -28.04 34.64 54.90
N GLY A 414 -28.88 33.60 55.00
CA GLY A 414 -29.10 32.53 55.97
C GLY A 414 -30.61 32.17 56.02
N SER A 415 -31.01 31.22 56.87
CA SER A 415 -32.41 30.86 57.27
C SER A 415 -33.41 30.21 56.26
N ASP A 416 -33.84 28.98 56.64
CA ASP A 416 -35.24 28.51 56.82
C ASP A 416 -36.14 28.07 55.63
N VAL A 417 -36.02 26.77 55.28
CA VAL A 417 -37.04 25.66 55.43
C VAL A 417 -38.46 26.10 55.86
N PRO A 418 -39.60 25.63 55.27
CA PRO A 418 -39.89 24.26 54.80
C PRO A 418 -40.50 24.17 53.36
N GLY A 419 -40.82 23.00 52.79
CA GLY A 419 -40.67 21.60 53.24
C GLY A 419 -41.96 20.79 53.19
N THR A 420 -42.08 19.84 52.25
CA THR A 420 -43.17 18.85 52.15
C THR A 420 -42.66 17.48 51.74
N LEU A 421 -42.88 16.45 52.58
CA LEU A 421 -42.56 15.04 52.34
C LEU A 421 -43.82 14.23 52.08
N SER A 422 -43.80 13.33 51.08
CA SER A 422 -44.77 12.23 50.97
C SER A 422 -44.22 11.06 50.15
N SER A 423 -43.31 10.31 50.77
CA SER A 423 -43.30 8.85 51.00
C SER A 423 -44.20 7.87 50.20
N PRO A 424 -43.86 6.56 50.17
CA PRO A 424 -43.87 5.80 48.91
C PRO A 424 -44.65 4.46 48.98
N ASN A 425 -44.22 3.50 48.15
CA ASN A 425 -44.57 2.07 48.08
C ASN A 425 -45.85 1.66 47.33
N ALA A 426 -45.66 0.83 46.30
CA ALA A 426 -46.35 -0.46 46.18
C ALA A 426 -45.44 -1.45 45.43
N LEU A 427 -45.32 -2.67 45.97
CA LEU A 427 -44.84 -3.85 45.25
C LEU A 427 -46.09 -4.65 44.85
N ASP A 428 -46.08 -5.27 43.67
CA ASP A 428 -46.79 -6.54 43.47
C ASP A 428 -46.10 -7.37 42.37
N ALA A 429 -46.39 -8.67 42.32
CA ALA A 429 -45.77 -9.64 41.43
C ALA A 429 -46.76 -10.22 40.40
N GLY A 430 -46.25 -10.65 39.25
CA GLY A 430 -47.02 -11.34 38.21
C GLY A 430 -46.10 -12.12 37.28
N GLU A 431 -46.42 -13.40 37.03
CA GLU A 431 -45.50 -14.35 36.38
C GLU A 431 -45.66 -14.43 34.85
N ALA A 432 -44.53 -14.77 34.20
CA ALA A 432 -44.39 -15.63 33.03
C ALA A 432 -45.25 -15.42 31.75
N GLY A 433 -44.57 -15.25 30.61
CA GLY A 433 -44.95 -15.99 29.40
C GLY A 433 -44.82 -15.29 28.04
N ALA A 434 -43.61 -15.27 27.46
CA ALA A 434 -43.39 -15.43 26.01
C ALA A 434 -41.90 -15.63 25.69
N LYS A 435 -41.58 -16.56 24.78
CA LYS A 435 -40.36 -16.51 23.95
C LYS A 435 -40.80 -16.10 22.55
N SER A 436 -40.12 -15.13 21.94
CA SER A 436 -40.20 -14.89 20.49
C SER A 436 -39.00 -14.06 20.02
N ASP A 437 -38.00 -14.77 19.52
CA ASP A 437 -37.13 -14.42 18.38
C ASP A 437 -37.12 -12.94 17.96
N ALA A 438 -36.13 -12.19 18.44
CA ALA A 438 -35.80 -10.86 17.94
C ALA A 438 -35.00 -10.96 16.64
N GLU A 439 -35.68 -11.19 15.52
CA GLU A 439 -35.07 -11.07 14.19
C GLU A 439 -34.57 -9.63 13.95
N ASP A 440 -33.41 -9.52 13.29
CA ASP A 440 -32.84 -8.26 12.83
C ASP A 440 -33.82 -7.51 11.90
N ARG A 441 -34.35 -6.39 12.39
CA ARG A 441 -35.30 -5.53 11.68
C ARG A 441 -34.83 -4.09 11.69
N LEU A 442 -34.28 -3.68 10.54
CA LEU A 442 -34.06 -2.28 10.20
C LEU A 442 -35.30 -1.42 10.54
N PRO A 443 -35.14 -0.30 11.26
CA PRO A 443 -36.26 0.54 11.65
C PRO A 443 -36.96 1.16 10.41
N PRO A 444 -38.28 1.40 10.47
CA PRO A 444 -39.03 1.93 9.35
C PRO A 444 -38.58 3.35 8.98
N ALA A 445 -38.59 3.67 7.69
CA ALA A 445 -38.10 4.94 7.15
C ALA A 445 -38.94 6.14 7.62
N GLY A 446 -38.49 6.82 8.68
CA GLY A 446 -39.12 8.03 9.22
C GLY A 446 -38.13 8.85 10.05
N SER A 447 -38.03 10.15 9.73
CA SER A 447 -37.03 11.11 10.23
C SER A 447 -35.56 10.81 9.81
N PRO A 448 -34.72 11.85 9.60
CA PRO A 448 -33.29 11.65 9.44
C PRO A 448 -32.68 11.32 10.82
N GLN A 449 -32.10 10.13 10.96
CA GLN A 449 -31.39 9.74 12.18
C GLN A 449 -30.29 10.77 12.51
N HIS A 450 -30.30 11.26 13.74
CA HIS A 450 -29.29 12.15 14.28
C HIS A 450 -28.08 11.32 14.71
N ASP A 451 -26.86 11.76 14.41
CA ASP A 451 -25.66 11.13 14.95
C ASP A 451 -25.48 11.58 16.40
N ASP A 452 -25.79 10.68 17.33
CA ASP A 452 -25.64 10.87 18.78
C ASP A 452 -24.38 10.18 19.34
N SER A 453 -23.34 10.02 18.52
CA SER A 453 -21.98 9.66 18.99
C SER A 453 -21.36 10.76 19.84
N ILE A 454 -20.40 10.38 20.70
CA ILE A 454 -19.60 11.32 21.50
C ILE A 454 -18.80 12.24 20.55
N ARG A 455 -18.16 11.65 19.54
CA ARG A 455 -17.52 12.33 18.42
C ARG A 455 -18.40 13.43 17.80
N CYS A 456 -19.61 13.13 17.31
CA CYS A 456 -20.47 14.14 16.68
C CYS A 456 -20.92 15.24 17.65
N ARG A 457 -21.14 14.93 18.94
CA ARG A 457 -21.46 15.94 19.95
C ARG A 457 -20.28 16.86 20.31
N THR A 458 -19.03 16.41 20.13
CA THR A 458 -17.86 17.12 20.68
C THR A 458 -16.95 17.72 19.61
N SER A 459 -16.54 16.96 18.59
CA SER A 459 -15.76 17.47 17.44
C SER A 459 -16.63 17.92 16.26
N TYR A 460 -17.94 17.66 16.31
CA TYR A 460 -18.85 17.82 15.18
C TYR A 460 -18.40 17.01 13.94
N ILE A 461 -17.75 15.87 14.13
CA ILE A 461 -17.51 14.89 13.06
C ILE A 461 -18.69 13.92 13.06
N CYS A 462 -19.70 14.21 12.25
CA CYS A 462 -20.96 13.45 12.25
C CYS A 462 -21.08 12.49 11.06
N GLU A 463 -21.78 11.37 11.23
CA GLU A 463 -22.09 10.36 10.22
C GLU A 463 -23.52 10.50 9.64
N GLY A 464 -23.89 9.60 8.74
CA GLY A 464 -25.25 9.54 8.17
C GLY A 464 -25.63 10.65 7.16
N PRO A 465 -26.92 10.74 6.79
CA PRO A 465 -27.38 11.61 5.69
C PRO A 465 -27.19 13.10 5.97
N SER A 466 -27.30 13.52 7.22
CA SER A 466 -27.24 14.93 7.64
C SER A 466 -25.83 15.45 7.95
N ALA A 467 -24.82 14.57 8.03
CA ALA A 467 -23.41 14.88 8.28
C ALA A 467 -22.90 16.17 7.61
N CYS A 468 -23.08 16.28 6.30
CA CYS A 468 -22.67 17.42 5.46
C CYS A 468 -23.21 18.79 5.92
N ARG A 469 -24.33 18.83 6.65
CA ARG A 469 -24.91 20.07 7.20
C ARG A 469 -24.53 20.32 8.66
N GLN A 470 -24.46 19.25 9.47
CA GLN A 470 -24.16 19.30 10.91
C GLN A 470 -22.68 19.48 11.20
N SER A 471 -21.80 18.89 10.40
CA SER A 471 -20.38 18.77 10.75
C SER A 471 -19.62 20.09 10.64
N ALA A 472 -18.52 20.23 11.39
CA ALA A 472 -17.63 21.39 11.27
C ALA A 472 -16.80 21.36 9.97
N ASP A 473 -16.29 20.18 9.60
CA ASP A 473 -15.47 19.91 8.42
C ASP A 473 -16.29 19.69 7.15
N LYS A 474 -17.20 20.62 6.82
CA LYS A 474 -18.21 20.44 5.76
C LYS A 474 -17.62 20.01 4.42
N ASP A 475 -16.47 20.56 4.04
CA ASP A 475 -15.78 20.23 2.79
C ASP A 475 -15.43 18.74 2.68
N LEU A 476 -15.14 18.06 3.80
CA LEU A 476 -14.91 16.61 3.87
C LEU A 476 -16.20 15.83 4.12
N ALA A 477 -17.06 16.33 5.02
CA ALA A 477 -18.33 15.71 5.40
C ALA A 477 -19.33 15.59 4.23
N CYS A 478 -19.20 16.46 3.22
CA CYS A 478 -19.99 16.44 2.00
C CYS A 478 -19.41 15.55 0.88
N MET A 479 -18.18 15.02 0.98
CA MET A 479 -17.60 14.12 -0.03
C MET A 479 -18.32 12.76 -0.01
N ARG A 480 -18.91 12.39 -1.16
CA ARG A 480 -19.75 11.17 -1.28
C ARG A 480 -19.17 10.11 -2.22
N SER A 481 -18.36 10.47 -3.21
CA SER A 481 -17.73 9.47 -4.09
C SER A 481 -16.39 8.98 -3.54
N ALA A 482 -16.07 7.69 -3.75
CA ALA A 482 -14.77 7.13 -3.42
C ALA A 482 -13.63 7.88 -4.15
N ALA A 483 -13.87 8.35 -5.39
CA ALA A 483 -12.90 9.13 -6.17
C ALA A 483 -12.64 10.56 -5.63
N GLU A 484 -13.57 11.18 -4.90
CA GLU A 484 -13.29 12.43 -4.14
C GLU A 484 -12.45 12.12 -2.90
N ARG A 485 -12.89 11.15 -2.10
CA ARG A 485 -12.21 10.72 -0.87
C ARG A 485 -10.76 10.31 -1.13
N ARG A 486 -10.55 9.44 -2.13
CA ARG A 486 -9.23 8.98 -2.56
C ARG A 486 -8.32 10.14 -2.99
N ARG A 487 -8.82 11.11 -3.77
CA ARG A 487 -8.05 12.30 -4.14
C ARG A 487 -7.66 13.14 -2.92
N ARG A 488 -8.59 13.33 -1.97
CA ARG A 488 -8.31 14.11 -0.77
C ARG A 488 -7.30 13.45 0.18
N ILE A 489 -7.19 12.12 0.15
CA ILE A 489 -6.14 11.35 0.84
C ILE A 489 -4.77 11.51 0.15
N VAL A 490 -4.72 11.51 -1.19
CA VAL A 490 -3.50 11.84 -1.95
C VAL A 490 -3.03 13.29 -1.67
N GLU A 491 -3.97 14.23 -1.53
CA GLU A 491 -3.67 15.60 -1.09
C GLU A 491 -3.11 15.65 0.34
N SER A 492 -3.55 14.77 1.25
CA SER A 492 -3.00 14.62 2.60
C SER A 492 -1.61 13.99 2.60
N ALA A 493 -1.36 12.97 1.79
CA ALA A 493 -0.04 12.37 1.62
C ALA A 493 0.97 13.41 1.08
N ARG A 494 0.58 14.19 0.07
CA ARG A 494 1.38 15.34 -0.41
C ARG A 494 1.60 16.40 0.68
N TRP A 495 0.63 16.64 1.57
CA TRP A 495 0.78 17.57 2.70
C TRP A 495 1.71 17.05 3.80
N ALA A 496 1.68 15.75 4.07
CA ALA A 496 2.60 15.08 4.97
C ALA A 496 4.03 15.12 4.40
N TRP A 497 4.18 14.69 3.14
CA TRP A 497 5.46 14.72 2.41
C TRP A 497 6.06 16.11 2.32
N LYS A 498 5.28 17.16 2.03
CA LYS A 498 5.73 18.56 2.08
C LYS A 498 6.36 18.91 3.43
N GLY A 499 5.72 18.51 4.52
CA GLY A 499 6.23 18.73 5.89
C GLY A 499 7.56 18.04 6.13
N TYR A 500 7.67 16.77 5.71
CA TYR A 500 8.91 15.99 5.82
C TYR A 500 10.02 16.61 4.95
N ARG A 501 9.77 16.82 3.66
CA ARG A 501 10.73 17.39 2.70
C ARG A 501 11.31 18.74 3.11
N GLU A 502 10.49 19.63 3.67
CA GLU A 502 10.93 20.99 4.02
C GLU A 502 11.76 21.06 5.31
N ASN A 503 11.69 20.06 6.19
CA ASN A 503 12.24 20.16 7.55
C ASN A 503 13.01 18.92 8.04
N ALA A 504 12.92 17.78 7.33
CA ALA A 504 13.48 16.48 7.73
C ALA A 504 13.91 15.56 6.55
N PHE A 505 14.08 16.09 5.32
CA PHE A 505 14.45 15.27 4.15
C PHE A 505 15.76 14.49 4.35
N GLY A 506 15.71 13.16 4.21
CA GLY A 506 16.85 12.26 4.42
C GLY A 506 17.16 11.95 5.90
N TYR A 507 16.41 12.53 6.84
CA TYR A 507 16.39 12.14 8.25
C TYR A 507 15.30 11.07 8.48
N ASP A 508 15.27 10.45 9.66
CA ASP A 508 14.38 9.34 9.90
C ASP A 508 12.91 9.78 10.03
N GLU A 509 12.63 10.78 10.86
CA GLU A 509 11.27 11.25 11.14
C GLU A 509 11.17 12.77 11.30
N LEU A 510 9.94 13.27 11.36
CA LEU A 510 9.62 14.70 11.41
C LEU A 510 8.94 15.05 12.75
N HIS A 511 9.43 16.12 13.39
CA HIS A 511 8.70 16.89 14.39
C HIS A 511 7.97 18.07 13.69
N PRO A 512 6.67 17.96 13.33
CA PRO A 512 6.02 18.88 12.39
C PRO A 512 5.68 20.28 12.96
N VAL A 513 5.57 20.41 14.29
CA VAL A 513 5.24 21.65 15.00
C VAL A 513 6.50 22.46 15.30
N SER A 514 7.53 21.85 15.89
CA SER A 514 8.86 22.49 16.06
C SER A 514 9.66 22.58 14.75
N ARG A 515 9.27 21.79 13.73
CA ARG A 515 9.91 21.68 12.41
C ARG A 515 11.38 21.27 12.53
N GLN A 516 11.62 20.21 13.29
CA GLN A 516 12.93 19.58 13.47
C GLN A 516 12.93 18.15 12.89
N PRO A 517 14.09 17.63 12.44
CA PRO A 517 14.27 16.22 12.14
C PRO A 517 14.55 15.38 13.39
N GLU A 518 14.23 14.08 13.33
CA GLU A 518 14.68 13.06 14.28
C GLU A 518 15.66 12.07 13.63
N THR A 519 16.48 11.37 14.42
CA THR A 519 17.40 10.33 13.92
C THR A 519 17.64 9.26 14.98
N TRP A 520 17.37 8.00 14.62
CA TRP A 520 17.53 6.82 15.48
C TRP A 520 17.98 5.57 14.72
N PHE A 521 17.85 5.55 13.39
CA PHE A 521 18.51 4.57 12.50
C PHE A 521 19.55 5.21 11.58
N ASN A 522 19.39 6.50 11.25
CA ASN A 522 20.14 7.22 10.23
C ASN A 522 20.06 6.52 8.85
N LEU A 523 18.87 6.03 8.50
CA LEU A 523 18.58 5.33 7.24
C LEU A 523 17.57 6.08 6.36
N GLY A 524 17.08 7.24 6.82
CA GLY A 524 16.06 8.01 6.10
C GLY A 524 14.69 7.36 6.19
N LEU A 525 14.35 6.84 7.38
CA LEU A 525 13.17 6.00 7.62
C LEU A 525 11.91 6.45 6.86
N THR A 526 11.32 7.60 7.20
CA THR A 526 10.08 8.10 6.57
C THR A 526 10.19 8.23 5.06
N LEU A 527 11.38 8.48 4.51
CA LEU A 527 11.61 8.53 3.05
C LEU A 527 11.48 7.14 2.43
N VAL A 528 12.16 6.12 2.97
CA VAL A 528 12.13 4.74 2.46
C VAL A 528 10.74 4.12 2.65
N ASP A 529 10.19 4.29 3.85
CA ASP A 529 8.88 3.80 4.31
C ASP A 529 7.72 4.40 3.48
N SER A 530 7.89 5.63 2.95
CA SER A 530 6.91 6.27 2.06
C SER A 530 6.97 5.80 0.61
N LEU A 531 8.05 5.16 0.13
CA LEU A 531 8.31 5.02 -1.32
C LEU A 531 7.17 4.35 -2.09
N ASP A 532 6.63 3.25 -1.56
CA ASP A 532 5.56 2.50 -2.21
C ASP A 532 4.20 3.20 -2.08
N THR A 533 3.94 3.93 -1.00
CA THR A 533 2.80 4.86 -0.89
C THR A 533 2.87 5.94 -1.97
N LEU A 534 4.01 6.62 -2.12
CA LEU A 534 4.19 7.68 -3.12
C LEU A 534 3.97 7.13 -4.53
N TRP A 535 4.52 5.95 -4.82
CA TRP A 535 4.35 5.23 -6.09
C TRP A 535 2.88 4.84 -6.34
N LEU A 536 2.22 4.17 -5.38
CA LEU A 536 0.82 3.73 -5.50
C LEU A 536 -0.17 4.89 -5.64
N MET A 537 0.16 6.07 -5.10
CA MET A 537 -0.64 7.30 -5.20
C MET A 537 -0.36 8.15 -6.45
N ASN A 538 0.57 7.74 -7.32
CA ASN A 538 1.13 8.56 -8.42
C ASN A 538 1.57 9.96 -7.95
N LEU A 539 2.31 10.00 -6.85
CA LEU A 539 3.03 11.17 -6.38
C LEU A 539 4.41 11.17 -7.05
N THR A 540 4.45 11.32 -8.37
CA THR A 540 5.66 11.07 -9.20
C THR A 540 6.80 12.06 -8.97
N GLU A 541 6.51 13.32 -8.64
CA GLU A 541 7.56 14.29 -8.28
C GLU A 541 8.17 13.93 -6.91
N GLU A 542 7.31 13.61 -5.94
CA GLU A 542 7.67 13.22 -4.58
C GLU A 542 8.39 11.86 -4.51
N TYR A 543 7.98 10.90 -5.35
CA TYR A 543 8.65 9.61 -5.51
C TYR A 543 10.05 9.77 -6.11
N ALA A 544 10.21 10.63 -7.13
CA ALA A 544 11.49 10.83 -7.80
C ALA A 544 12.57 11.37 -6.85
N GLU A 545 12.25 12.37 -6.02
CA GLU A 545 13.21 12.89 -5.03
C GLU A 545 13.57 11.84 -3.95
N ALA A 546 12.62 11.00 -3.53
CA ALA A 546 12.88 9.91 -2.58
C ALA A 546 13.75 8.80 -3.20
N ARG A 547 13.43 8.38 -4.43
CA ARG A 547 14.22 7.43 -5.23
C ARG A 547 15.66 7.92 -5.43
N ASP A 548 15.83 9.17 -5.85
CA ASP A 548 17.15 9.73 -6.15
C ASP A 548 18.01 9.81 -4.87
N TRP A 549 17.41 10.04 -3.70
CA TRP A 549 18.11 9.92 -2.41
C TRP A 549 18.56 8.48 -2.10
N VAL A 550 17.76 7.46 -2.40
CA VAL A 550 18.16 6.04 -2.24
C VAL A 550 19.33 5.65 -3.14
N VAL A 551 19.35 6.19 -4.36
CA VAL A 551 20.45 6.00 -5.32
C VAL A 551 21.72 6.71 -4.84
N ASP A 552 21.67 8.04 -4.64
CA ASP A 552 22.84 8.89 -4.48
C ASP A 552 23.33 9.03 -3.02
N SER A 553 22.46 8.85 -2.02
CA SER A 553 22.71 9.26 -0.62
C SER A 553 22.54 8.16 0.43
N MET A 554 21.67 7.17 0.22
CA MET A 554 21.41 6.14 1.23
C MET A 554 22.65 5.30 1.53
N ARG A 555 22.99 5.20 2.82
CA ARG A 555 24.10 4.40 3.34
C ARG A 555 23.60 3.41 4.37
N VAL A 556 23.76 2.12 4.08
CA VAL A 556 23.46 1.05 5.05
C VAL A 556 24.69 0.67 5.90
N ASP A 557 25.85 1.33 5.71
CA ASP A 557 27.10 1.10 6.47
C ASP A 557 27.26 2.04 7.69
N VAL A 558 26.16 2.56 8.24
CA VAL A 558 26.17 3.54 9.33
C VAL A 558 26.67 2.95 10.66
N ASP A 559 27.43 3.76 11.41
CA ASP A 559 27.97 3.38 12.73
C ASP A 559 26.92 3.66 13.82
N MET A 560 25.82 2.91 13.74
CA MET A 560 24.64 3.07 14.57
C MET A 560 24.05 1.70 14.88
N ASP A 561 23.62 1.51 16.13
CA ASP A 561 22.87 0.32 16.54
C ASP A 561 21.41 0.50 16.10
N VAL A 562 20.89 -0.40 15.27
CA VAL A 562 19.50 -0.39 14.81
C VAL A 562 18.74 -1.58 15.39
N ASN A 563 17.45 -1.41 15.69
CA ASN A 563 16.60 -2.54 16.07
C ASN A 563 16.34 -3.43 14.85
N LEU A 564 16.55 -4.74 15.01
CA LEU A 564 16.43 -5.72 13.93
C LEU A 564 15.02 -5.76 13.32
N PHE A 565 13.98 -5.73 14.15
CA PHE A 565 12.58 -5.82 13.74
C PHE A 565 12.18 -4.57 12.95
N GLU A 566 12.32 -3.38 13.53
CA GLU A 566 11.97 -2.11 12.89
C GLU A 566 12.73 -1.92 11.56
N THR A 567 14.02 -2.26 11.51
CA THR A 567 14.83 -2.17 10.28
C THR A 567 14.40 -3.19 9.23
N THR A 568 13.89 -4.36 9.65
CA THR A 568 13.40 -5.40 8.75
C THR A 568 12.06 -5.01 8.15
N ILE A 569 11.08 -4.67 8.99
CA ILE A 569 9.69 -4.46 8.54
C ILE A 569 9.57 -3.18 7.71
N ARG A 570 10.27 -2.10 8.08
CA ARG A 570 10.23 -0.79 7.41
C ARG A 570 11.22 -0.73 6.25
N ILE A 571 12.52 -0.65 6.57
CA ILE A 571 13.57 -0.37 5.58
C ILE A 571 13.73 -1.54 4.60
N LEU A 572 13.88 -2.77 5.08
CA LEU A 572 14.05 -3.93 4.19
C LEU A 572 12.74 -4.27 3.45
N GLY A 573 11.59 -4.23 4.13
CA GLY A 573 10.27 -4.41 3.51
C GLY A 573 9.96 -3.41 2.38
N GLY A 574 10.22 -2.12 2.62
CA GLY A 574 10.04 -1.05 1.64
C GLY A 574 10.97 -1.18 0.44
N LEU A 575 12.27 -1.44 0.65
CA LEU A 575 13.22 -1.66 -0.44
C LEU A 575 12.85 -2.90 -1.28
N LEU A 576 12.52 -4.03 -0.64
CA LEU A 576 12.11 -5.26 -1.33
C LEU A 576 10.82 -5.06 -2.15
N THR A 577 9.87 -4.30 -1.62
CA THR A 577 8.64 -3.91 -2.33
C THR A 577 8.96 -3.04 -3.54
N MET A 578 9.76 -1.99 -3.37
CA MET A 578 10.10 -1.09 -4.46
C MET A 578 10.83 -1.78 -5.60
N HIS A 579 11.69 -2.76 -5.30
CA HIS A 579 12.25 -3.65 -6.31
C HIS A 579 11.16 -4.40 -7.11
N ASN A 580 10.15 -5.01 -6.44
CA ASN A 580 9.05 -5.70 -7.15
C ASN A 580 8.16 -4.76 -7.99
N LEU A 581 7.92 -3.55 -7.50
CA LEU A 581 7.04 -2.58 -8.16
C LEU A 581 7.67 -1.92 -9.40
N THR A 582 9.00 -1.76 -9.40
CA THR A 582 9.74 -0.98 -10.43
C THR A 582 10.66 -1.80 -11.32
N GLY A 583 11.23 -2.90 -10.79
CA GLY A 583 12.35 -3.60 -11.42
C GLY A 583 13.69 -2.87 -11.34
N GLU A 584 13.84 -1.86 -10.47
CA GLU A 584 15.11 -1.14 -10.29
C GLU A 584 16.04 -1.87 -9.30
N GLU A 585 17.10 -2.48 -9.85
CA GLU A 585 18.11 -3.28 -9.12
C GLU A 585 18.71 -2.57 -7.89
N VAL A 586 18.83 -1.23 -7.90
CA VAL A 586 19.39 -0.46 -6.77
C VAL A 586 18.66 -0.72 -5.45
N TYR A 587 17.35 -1.00 -5.50
CA TYR A 587 16.58 -1.37 -4.31
C TYR A 587 16.96 -2.76 -3.78
N LEU A 588 17.24 -3.72 -4.67
CA LEU A 588 17.74 -5.05 -4.30
C LEU A 588 19.19 -5.03 -3.85
N GLU A 589 20.06 -4.20 -4.46
CA GLU A 589 21.43 -3.97 -4.01
C GLU A 589 21.45 -3.47 -2.56
N ARG A 590 20.65 -2.43 -2.24
CA ARG A 590 20.52 -1.88 -0.88
C ARG A 590 19.88 -2.88 0.09
N ALA A 591 18.84 -3.59 -0.33
CA ALA A 591 18.17 -4.62 0.49
C ALA A 591 19.12 -5.79 0.83
N SER A 592 19.91 -6.24 -0.15
CA SER A 592 20.90 -7.30 0.03
C SER A 592 22.04 -6.88 0.96
N GLU A 593 22.61 -5.68 0.76
CA GLU A 593 23.67 -5.18 1.66
C GLU A 593 23.14 -5.00 3.10
N LEU A 594 21.93 -4.45 3.27
CA LEU A 594 21.29 -4.30 4.57
C LEU A 594 21.03 -5.66 5.23
N GLY A 595 20.46 -6.62 4.51
CA GLY A 595 20.20 -7.97 5.01
C GLY A 595 21.47 -8.64 5.54
N HIS A 596 22.58 -8.56 4.82
CA HIS A 596 23.88 -9.09 5.28
C HIS A 596 24.39 -8.40 6.56
N ARG A 597 24.09 -7.11 6.75
CA ARG A 597 24.46 -6.36 7.97
C ARG A 597 23.55 -6.67 9.17
N LEU A 598 22.35 -7.21 8.94
CA LEU A 598 21.42 -7.68 9.99
C LEU A 598 21.70 -9.12 10.47
N LEU A 599 22.35 -9.97 9.66
CA LEU A 599 22.69 -11.36 10.02
C LEU A 599 23.39 -11.58 11.38
N PRO A 600 24.31 -10.70 11.87
CA PRO A 600 24.95 -10.85 13.17
C PRO A 600 23.99 -10.89 14.36
N ALA A 601 22.80 -10.30 14.24
CA ALA A 601 21.78 -10.38 15.29
C ALA A 601 21.41 -11.83 15.64
N PHE A 602 21.49 -12.75 14.67
CA PHE A 602 21.18 -14.17 14.81
C PHE A 602 22.40 -15.02 15.21
N GLU A 603 23.49 -14.44 15.73
CA GLU A 603 24.68 -15.17 16.20
C GLU A 603 24.58 -15.54 17.68
N THR A 604 23.47 -16.21 18.03
CA THR A 604 23.18 -16.71 19.37
C THR A 604 23.25 -18.23 19.42
N SER A 605 23.40 -18.81 20.61
CA SER A 605 23.45 -20.26 20.83
C SER A 605 22.20 -21.02 20.38
N THR A 606 21.09 -20.33 20.13
CA THR A 606 19.79 -20.93 19.76
C THR A 606 19.39 -20.65 18.32
N GLY A 607 19.84 -19.52 17.76
CA GLY A 607 19.33 -18.91 16.52
C GLY A 607 18.21 -17.89 16.73
N ILE A 608 17.72 -17.68 17.96
CA ILE A 608 16.85 -16.56 18.30
C ILE A 608 17.68 -15.27 18.28
N PRO A 609 17.33 -14.25 17.48
CA PRO A 609 18.15 -13.04 17.38
C PRO A 609 18.08 -12.14 18.62
N LEU A 610 19.14 -11.34 18.76
CA LEU A 610 19.21 -10.20 19.66
C LEU A 610 18.42 -9.01 19.09
N SER A 611 18.05 -8.03 19.92
CA SER A 611 17.20 -6.90 19.53
C SER A 611 17.92 -5.88 18.63
N ASP A 612 19.19 -5.57 18.92
CA ASP A 612 19.93 -4.49 18.29
C ASP A 612 21.17 -5.01 17.56
N VAL A 613 21.47 -4.43 16.39
CA VAL A 613 22.68 -4.73 15.60
C VAL A 613 23.31 -3.45 15.05
N ASN A 614 24.62 -3.32 15.16
CA ASN A 614 25.37 -2.19 14.61
C ASN A 614 25.71 -2.44 13.15
N LEU A 615 25.18 -1.62 12.23
CA LEU A 615 25.27 -1.90 10.79
C LEU A 615 26.70 -1.77 10.22
N ARG A 616 27.56 -0.95 10.82
CA ARG A 616 28.98 -0.84 10.46
C ARG A 616 29.83 -1.92 11.10
N GLN A 617 29.72 -2.06 12.42
CA GLN A 617 30.59 -2.93 13.21
C GLN A 617 30.21 -4.41 13.09
N GLN A 618 28.99 -4.69 12.62
CA GLN A 618 28.40 -6.03 12.51
C GLN A 618 28.43 -6.79 13.85
N THR A 619 28.22 -6.04 14.94
CA THR A 619 28.09 -6.53 16.31
C THR A 619 26.64 -6.41 16.77
N ALA A 620 26.16 -7.34 17.59
CA ALA A 620 24.78 -7.35 18.07
C ALA A 620 24.70 -7.40 19.61
N ARG A 621 23.59 -6.89 20.16
CA ARG A 621 23.32 -6.89 21.62
C ARG A 621 21.83 -7.06 21.92
N GLY A 622 21.54 -7.59 23.11
CA GLY A 622 20.21 -7.49 23.70
C GLY A 622 19.90 -6.07 24.19
N PRO A 623 18.65 -5.81 24.61
CA PRO A 623 18.19 -4.47 24.94
C PRO A 623 18.82 -3.94 26.23
N LYS A 624 18.87 -2.62 26.40
CA LYS A 624 19.55 -1.95 27.55
C LYS A 624 18.98 -2.34 28.93
N TRP A 625 17.78 -2.91 28.98
CA TRP A 625 17.05 -3.29 30.19
C TRP A 625 17.03 -4.81 30.47
N GLY A 626 17.62 -5.66 29.63
CA GLY A 626 17.61 -7.11 29.86
C GLY A 626 18.33 -7.92 28.78
N SER A 627 18.47 -9.24 29.02
CA SER A 627 19.08 -10.16 28.05
C SER A 627 18.06 -10.99 27.26
N ASP A 628 16.76 -10.73 27.45
CA ASP A 628 15.64 -11.39 26.78
C ASP A 628 15.17 -10.55 25.58
N SER A 629 14.77 -11.21 24.50
CA SER A 629 14.24 -10.58 23.27
C SER A 629 12.70 -10.67 23.23
N SER A 630 12.07 -9.72 22.55
CA SER A 630 10.61 -9.63 22.41
C SER A 630 10.06 -10.65 21.41
N THR A 631 8.88 -11.21 21.68
CA THR A 631 8.31 -12.31 20.88
C THR A 631 7.94 -11.89 19.46
N SER A 632 7.24 -10.76 19.28
CA SER A 632 6.96 -10.28 17.92
C SER A 632 8.22 -9.81 17.19
N GLU A 633 9.11 -9.05 17.85
CA GLU A 633 10.36 -8.56 17.22
C GLU A 633 11.18 -9.68 16.57
N VAL A 634 11.35 -10.83 17.24
CA VAL A 634 12.19 -11.92 16.71
C VAL A 634 11.48 -12.81 15.68
N THR A 635 10.14 -12.89 15.71
CA THR A 635 9.37 -13.79 14.82
C THR A 635 8.90 -13.09 13.55
N THR A 636 8.79 -11.77 13.57
CA THR A 636 8.23 -10.93 12.49
C THR A 636 9.31 -10.52 11.49
N LEU A 637 10.04 -11.53 10.98
CA LEU A 637 11.20 -11.35 10.09
C LEU A 637 11.13 -12.25 8.83
N TYR A 638 10.20 -13.23 8.79
CA TYR A 638 10.24 -14.31 7.80
C TYR A 638 9.79 -13.88 6.39
N LEU A 639 8.93 -12.87 6.24
CA LEU A 639 8.45 -12.48 4.91
C LEU A 639 9.58 -11.84 4.10
N GLU A 640 10.25 -10.87 4.71
CA GLU A 640 11.34 -10.08 4.18
C GLU A 640 12.57 -10.95 3.94
N PHE A 641 12.97 -11.74 4.95
CA PHE A 641 14.15 -12.60 4.84
C PHE A 641 13.91 -13.74 3.82
N SER A 642 12.71 -14.36 3.78
CA SER A 642 12.44 -15.40 2.78
C SER A 642 12.26 -14.84 1.37
N TYR A 643 11.77 -13.60 1.21
CA TYR A 643 11.71 -12.97 -0.11
C TYR A 643 13.10 -12.51 -0.59
N LEU A 644 13.93 -11.94 0.29
CA LEU A 644 15.32 -11.59 -0.01
C LEU A 644 16.14 -12.82 -0.43
N SER A 645 15.98 -13.97 0.25
CA SER A 645 16.61 -15.23 -0.17
C SER A 645 16.21 -15.68 -1.58
N ARG A 646 14.95 -15.46 -2.00
CA ARG A 646 14.50 -15.84 -3.36
C ARG A 646 15.03 -14.91 -4.44
N LEU A 647 15.17 -13.61 -4.14
CA LEU A 647 15.70 -12.62 -5.08
C LEU A 647 17.22 -12.74 -5.24
N THR A 648 17.95 -12.89 -4.14
CA THR A 648 19.42 -12.98 -4.15
C THR A 648 19.95 -14.37 -4.47
N GLY A 649 19.14 -15.41 -4.26
CA GLY A 649 19.57 -16.81 -4.28
C GLY A 649 20.31 -17.25 -3.01
N ASP A 650 20.65 -16.35 -2.08
CA ASP A 650 21.27 -16.73 -0.82
C ASP A 650 20.21 -17.16 0.20
N SER A 651 20.12 -18.48 0.40
CA SER A 651 19.23 -19.11 1.37
C SER A 651 19.51 -18.76 2.85
N ILE A 652 20.60 -18.06 3.19
CA ILE A 652 20.94 -17.75 4.60
C ILE A 652 19.84 -16.98 5.31
N PHE A 653 19.17 -16.04 4.63
CA PHE A 653 18.13 -15.21 5.24
C PHE A 653 16.91 -16.05 5.62
N GLU A 654 16.37 -16.85 4.69
CA GLU A 654 15.26 -17.77 5.00
C GLU A 654 15.66 -18.79 6.06
N GLN A 655 16.88 -19.35 6.03
CA GLN A 655 17.36 -20.28 7.04
C GLN A 655 17.35 -19.66 8.44
N LYS A 656 17.84 -18.42 8.60
CA LYS A 656 17.86 -17.71 9.88
C LYS A 656 16.45 -17.44 10.42
N ALA A 657 15.54 -16.90 9.59
CA ALA A 657 14.17 -16.61 10.03
C ALA A 657 13.34 -17.88 10.28
N SER A 658 13.46 -18.90 9.42
CA SER A 658 12.81 -20.21 9.60
C SER A 658 13.27 -20.92 10.87
N ARG A 659 14.55 -20.75 11.25
CA ARG A 659 15.10 -21.28 12.50
C ARG A 659 14.45 -20.67 13.74
N VAL A 660 14.08 -19.38 13.74
CA VAL A 660 13.35 -18.78 14.87
C VAL A 660 12.00 -19.47 15.06
N LEU A 661 11.24 -19.64 13.98
CA LEU A 661 9.94 -20.31 14.01
C LEU A 661 10.05 -21.80 14.41
N GLU A 662 11.15 -22.48 14.07
CA GLU A 662 11.45 -23.82 14.58
C GLU A 662 11.64 -23.85 16.10
N VAL A 663 12.35 -22.87 16.68
CA VAL A 663 12.56 -22.80 18.14
C VAL A 663 11.23 -22.52 18.83
N PHE A 664 10.46 -21.53 18.40
CA PHE A 664 9.14 -21.20 18.96
C PHE A 664 8.16 -22.38 18.94
N ASP A 665 8.17 -23.19 17.87
CA ASP A 665 7.36 -24.40 17.75
C ASP A 665 7.75 -25.50 18.75
N LYS A 666 9.06 -25.61 19.06
CA LYS A 666 9.63 -26.64 19.94
C LYS A 666 9.72 -26.24 21.41
N THR A 667 9.77 -24.94 21.74
CA THR A 667 9.92 -24.47 23.12
C THR A 667 8.62 -24.70 23.93
N PRO A 668 8.70 -25.36 25.11
CA PRO A 668 7.55 -25.53 26.00
C PRO A 668 7.22 -24.22 26.73
N GLY A 669 5.96 -24.07 27.15
CA GLY A 669 5.45 -22.86 27.82
C GLY A 669 4.46 -22.04 26.99
N ARG A 670 4.13 -22.47 25.77
CA ARG A 670 2.97 -21.96 25.03
C ARG A 670 1.65 -22.42 25.69
N VAL A 671 0.67 -21.54 25.79
CA VAL A 671 -0.68 -21.87 26.33
C VAL A 671 -1.64 -21.95 25.15
N GLN A 672 -2.02 -23.18 24.75
CA GLN A 672 -2.87 -23.41 23.57
C GLN A 672 -2.37 -22.66 22.31
N GLY A 673 -1.07 -22.75 22.04
CA GLY A 673 -0.39 -22.02 20.98
C GLY A 673 0.06 -20.59 21.33
N LEU A 674 -0.64 -19.89 22.23
CA LEU A 674 -0.30 -18.52 22.66
C LEU A 674 1.13 -18.48 23.24
N CYS A 675 1.92 -17.48 22.85
CA CYS A 675 3.28 -17.31 23.33
C CYS A 675 3.38 -16.22 24.43
N PRO A 676 4.25 -16.41 25.44
CA PRO A 676 4.67 -15.30 26.28
C PRO A 676 5.39 -14.22 25.46
N ILE A 677 5.24 -12.95 25.85
CA ILE A 677 5.79 -11.78 25.13
C ILE A 677 7.34 -11.68 25.08
N MET A 678 8.07 -12.52 25.80
CA MET A 678 9.55 -12.49 25.84
C MET A 678 10.15 -13.91 25.72
N ILE A 679 11.31 -14.02 25.10
CA ILE A 679 12.10 -15.25 24.95
C ILE A 679 13.59 -15.00 25.21
N ASN A 680 14.29 -15.93 25.86
CA ASN A 680 15.72 -15.78 26.12
C ASN A 680 16.57 -16.28 24.92
N PRO A 681 17.36 -15.43 24.25
CA PRO A 681 18.15 -15.82 23.08
C PRO A 681 19.28 -16.82 23.38
N ASN A 682 19.72 -16.94 24.63
CA ASN A 682 20.85 -17.79 25.01
C ASN A 682 20.45 -19.25 25.35
N ASN A 683 19.15 -19.51 25.58
CA ASN A 683 18.65 -20.86 25.90
C ASN A 683 17.29 -21.22 25.28
N GLY A 684 16.61 -20.28 24.63
CA GLY A 684 15.40 -20.51 23.83
C GLY A 684 14.13 -20.69 24.64
N ASN A 685 14.18 -20.52 25.96
CA ASN A 685 13.00 -20.61 26.83
C ASN A 685 12.25 -19.27 26.87
N PHE A 686 10.92 -19.35 26.93
CA PHE A 686 10.06 -18.19 27.17
C PHE A 686 10.25 -17.57 28.56
N LYS A 687 9.82 -16.32 28.70
CA LYS A 687 10.01 -15.49 29.88
C LYS A 687 8.73 -14.74 30.24
N GLY A 688 8.39 -14.75 31.53
CA GLY A 688 7.13 -14.22 32.03
C GLY A 688 5.93 -15.11 31.70
N ASN A 689 4.77 -14.72 32.22
CA ASN A 689 3.47 -15.40 32.03
C ASN A 689 2.43 -14.41 31.50
N THR A 690 2.82 -13.56 30.53
CA THR A 690 1.95 -12.56 29.90
C THR A 690 1.80 -12.90 28.43
N TYR A 691 0.55 -13.13 28.02
CA TYR A 691 0.13 -13.50 26.68
C TYR A 691 -0.87 -12.44 26.22
N THR A 692 -0.55 -11.73 25.14
CA THR A 692 -1.38 -10.66 24.56
C THR A 692 -1.26 -10.73 23.05
N LEU A 693 -2.25 -10.16 22.35
CA LEU A 693 -2.18 -9.85 20.92
C LEU A 693 -1.87 -8.36 20.68
N GLY A 694 -1.63 -7.59 21.74
CA GLY A 694 -1.08 -6.25 21.69
C GLY A 694 0.45 -6.28 21.73
N ALA A 695 1.04 -5.20 22.26
CA ALA A 695 2.48 -4.93 22.17
C ALA A 695 3.34 -6.13 22.58
N ARG A 696 4.31 -6.49 21.73
CA ARG A 696 5.26 -7.62 21.90
C ARG A 696 4.68 -9.02 21.60
N GLY A 697 3.40 -9.09 21.25
CA GLY A 697 2.68 -10.32 20.93
C GLY A 697 2.09 -10.30 19.52
N ASP A 698 1.23 -9.31 19.23
CA ASP A 698 0.81 -8.83 17.91
C ASP A 698 1.31 -9.62 16.68
N SER A 699 2.41 -9.21 16.05
CA SER A 699 2.78 -9.63 14.70
C SER A 699 3.43 -11.02 14.60
N TYR A 700 3.70 -11.68 15.75
CA TYR A 700 3.94 -13.13 15.77
C TYR A 700 2.72 -13.89 15.21
N TYR A 701 1.52 -13.55 15.67
CA TYR A 701 0.29 -14.22 15.26
C TYR A 701 -0.02 -13.95 13.78
N GLU A 702 0.30 -12.75 13.32
CA GLU A 702 0.20 -12.30 11.93
C GLU A 702 1.13 -13.10 11.00
N TYR A 703 2.43 -13.15 11.33
CA TYR A 703 3.43 -13.79 10.47
C TYR A 703 3.31 -15.31 10.47
N LEU A 704 2.63 -15.94 11.42
CA LEU A 704 2.25 -17.36 11.29
C LEU A 704 1.29 -17.61 10.12
N LEU A 705 0.34 -16.72 9.84
CA LEU A 705 -0.47 -16.85 8.61
C LEU A 705 0.32 -16.39 7.39
N LYS A 706 0.92 -15.19 7.45
CA LYS A 706 1.60 -14.58 6.30
C LYS A 706 2.81 -15.41 5.83
N CYS A 707 3.52 -16.11 6.72
CA CYS A 707 4.54 -17.12 6.38
C CYS A 707 4.00 -18.23 5.46
N TRP A 708 2.85 -18.81 5.83
CA TRP A 708 2.23 -19.85 5.02
C TRP A 708 1.81 -19.28 3.66
N ILE A 709 1.20 -18.10 3.62
CA ILE A 709 0.83 -17.40 2.37
C ILE A 709 2.06 -17.20 1.49
N ILE A 710 3.09 -16.47 1.95
CA ILE A 710 4.26 -16.10 1.15
C ILE A 710 5.08 -17.31 0.69
N SER A 711 5.04 -18.44 1.39
CA SER A 711 5.69 -19.69 0.95
C SER A 711 5.04 -20.33 -0.30
N GLY A 712 3.98 -19.71 -0.85
CA GLY A 712 3.11 -20.31 -1.85
C GLY A 712 2.20 -21.38 -1.24
N ARG A 713 1.78 -21.19 0.02
CA ARG A 713 0.91 -22.10 0.79
C ARG A 713 1.56 -23.48 1.05
N ARG A 714 2.87 -23.48 1.39
CA ARG A 714 3.72 -24.70 1.59
C ARG A 714 4.28 -24.87 3.01
N GLN A 715 4.42 -23.80 3.79
CA GLN A 715 4.96 -23.85 5.16
C GLN A 715 3.90 -24.36 6.16
N GLU A 716 3.70 -25.68 6.20
CA GLU A 716 2.72 -26.34 7.08
C GLU A 716 2.98 -26.11 8.59
N ARG A 717 4.23 -25.81 8.99
CA ARG A 717 4.53 -25.38 10.37
C ARG A 717 3.76 -24.11 10.72
N CYS A 718 3.87 -23.09 9.86
CA CYS A 718 3.25 -21.79 10.04
C CYS A 718 1.72 -21.90 10.07
N LEU A 719 1.10 -22.64 9.14
CA LEU A 719 -0.34 -22.89 9.13
C LEU A 719 -0.83 -23.65 10.38
N ARG A 720 -0.10 -24.69 10.83
CA ARG A 720 -0.44 -25.43 12.04
C ARG A 720 -0.39 -24.53 13.27
N MET A 721 0.69 -23.76 13.43
CA MET A 721 0.86 -22.84 14.57
C MET A 721 -0.20 -21.73 14.54
N PHE A 722 -0.53 -21.15 13.38
CA PHE A 722 -1.63 -20.19 13.25
C PHE A 722 -2.98 -20.78 13.68
N LYS A 723 -3.31 -21.99 13.19
CA LYS A 723 -4.54 -22.68 13.59
C LYS A 723 -4.53 -23.05 15.08
N GLU A 724 -3.37 -23.29 15.69
CA GLU A 724 -3.21 -23.52 17.12
C GLU A 724 -3.48 -22.23 17.91
N THR A 725 -2.78 -21.14 17.59
CA THR A 725 -2.88 -19.85 18.29
C THR A 725 -4.26 -19.24 18.21
N MET A 726 -4.92 -19.24 17.04
CA MET A 726 -6.26 -18.65 16.90
C MET A 726 -7.33 -19.40 17.71
N ARG A 727 -7.18 -20.72 17.92
CA ARG A 727 -8.02 -21.45 18.89
C ARG A 727 -7.69 -21.05 20.33
N GLY A 728 -6.42 -20.86 20.68
CA GLY A 728 -6.01 -20.30 21.97
C GLY A 728 -6.59 -18.90 22.22
N VAL A 729 -6.63 -18.02 21.21
CA VAL A 729 -7.30 -16.71 21.29
C VAL A 729 -8.80 -16.90 21.56
N ARG A 730 -9.47 -17.76 20.79
CA ARG A 730 -10.90 -18.08 20.95
C ARG A 730 -11.24 -18.69 22.32
N GLU A 731 -10.34 -19.48 22.91
CA GLU A 731 -10.57 -20.20 24.17
C GLU A 731 -10.10 -19.45 25.43
N GLN A 732 -9.12 -18.55 25.35
CA GLN A 732 -8.50 -17.89 26.51
C GLN A 732 -8.67 -16.36 26.54
N LEU A 733 -8.84 -15.70 25.38
CA LEU A 733 -8.72 -14.25 25.27
C LEU A 733 -9.98 -13.55 24.72
N LEU A 734 -10.86 -14.23 24.00
CA LEU A 734 -12.12 -13.62 23.54
C LEU A 734 -13.11 -13.44 24.69
N ASP A 735 -13.66 -12.23 24.78
CA ASP A 735 -14.57 -11.84 25.85
C ASP A 735 -15.57 -10.78 25.38
N LYS A 736 -16.53 -10.39 26.23
CA LYS A 736 -17.55 -9.39 25.89
C LYS A 736 -17.99 -8.55 27.09
N THR A 737 -18.37 -7.31 26.81
CA THR A 737 -18.73 -6.31 27.84
C THR A 737 -20.08 -6.53 28.51
N SER A 738 -21.10 -6.91 27.73
CA SER A 738 -22.46 -7.20 28.23
C SER A 738 -23.12 -8.36 27.47
N GLU A 739 -24.17 -8.92 28.06
CA GLU A 739 -24.96 -10.02 27.45
C GLU A 739 -26.00 -9.55 26.42
N VAL A 740 -26.29 -8.25 26.33
CA VAL A 740 -27.41 -7.72 25.52
C VAL A 740 -26.91 -7.06 24.23
N ASP A 741 -26.01 -6.08 24.34
CA ASP A 741 -25.48 -5.28 23.21
C ASP A 741 -23.94 -5.25 23.21
N GLY A 742 -23.30 -6.26 23.81
CA GLY A 742 -21.89 -6.22 24.18
C GLY A 742 -20.90 -6.20 23.00
N LEU A 743 -19.96 -5.25 23.04
CA LEU A 743 -18.73 -5.30 22.25
C LEU A 743 -17.93 -6.59 22.58
N VAL A 744 -17.54 -7.32 21.53
CA VAL A 744 -16.63 -8.48 21.60
C VAL A 744 -15.19 -7.97 21.49
N TYR A 745 -14.31 -8.38 22.39
CA TYR A 745 -12.93 -7.89 22.43
C TYR A 745 -11.93 -9.01 22.72
N VAL A 746 -10.64 -8.71 22.56
CA VAL A 746 -9.52 -9.60 22.91
C VAL A 746 -8.86 -9.05 24.17
N ALA A 747 -8.86 -9.86 25.23
CA ALA A 747 -8.24 -9.57 26.51
C ALA A 747 -6.75 -9.97 26.55
N GLU A 748 -6.05 -9.62 27.63
CA GLU A 748 -4.73 -10.19 27.95
C GLU A 748 -4.87 -11.34 28.96
N LEU A 749 -4.03 -12.38 28.82
CA LEU A 749 -3.84 -13.40 29.87
C LEU A 749 -2.52 -13.14 30.59
N LYS A 750 -2.57 -12.80 31.87
CA LYS A 750 -1.41 -12.34 32.65
C LYS A 750 -1.36 -13.05 34.00
N ARG A 751 -0.29 -13.81 34.24
CA ARG A 751 -0.12 -14.68 35.41
C ARG A 751 -1.30 -15.68 35.62
N GLY A 752 -2.00 -16.04 34.55
CA GLY A 752 -3.20 -16.90 34.58
C GLY A 752 -4.53 -16.17 34.83
N ARG A 753 -4.52 -14.83 34.97
CA ARG A 753 -5.72 -13.99 35.07
C ARG A 753 -6.03 -13.35 33.71
N VAL A 754 -7.29 -13.38 33.28
CA VAL A 754 -7.76 -12.59 32.13
C VAL A 754 -7.95 -11.13 32.58
N GLU A 755 -7.21 -10.21 31.99
CA GLU A 755 -7.32 -8.77 32.22
C GLU A 755 -8.02 -8.11 31.02
N PRO A 756 -9.08 -7.30 31.22
CA PRO A 756 -9.90 -6.78 30.12
C PRO A 756 -9.23 -5.61 29.35
N LYS A 757 -7.89 -5.59 29.31
CA LYS A 757 -7.07 -4.64 28.56
C LYS A 757 -7.01 -5.06 27.09
N MET A 758 -7.08 -4.10 26.18
CA MET A 758 -6.84 -4.27 24.75
C MET A 758 -6.06 -3.06 24.21
N ASP A 759 -4.96 -3.31 23.52
CA ASP A 759 -4.20 -2.27 22.82
C ASP A 759 -4.86 -1.99 21.46
N HIS A 760 -4.73 -0.77 20.93
CA HIS A 760 -5.16 -0.45 19.57
C HIS A 760 -4.51 -1.36 18.53
N LEU A 761 -3.25 -1.74 18.77
CA LEU A 761 -2.49 -2.74 18.01
C LEU A 761 -3.32 -3.99 17.69
N VAL A 762 -4.14 -4.48 18.63
CA VAL A 762 -4.95 -5.70 18.48
C VAL A 762 -5.99 -5.58 17.35
N CYS A 763 -6.28 -4.37 16.89
CA CYS A 763 -7.15 -4.12 15.75
C CYS A 763 -6.59 -4.55 14.38
N PHE A 764 -5.40 -5.17 14.31
CA PHE A 764 -4.93 -5.94 13.14
C PHE A 764 -5.72 -7.27 12.96
N LEU A 765 -6.19 -7.86 14.06
CA LEU A 765 -6.75 -9.22 14.07
C LEU A 765 -7.99 -9.41 13.16
N PRO A 766 -8.95 -8.46 13.05
CA PRO A 766 -10.04 -8.59 12.09
C PRO A 766 -9.56 -8.74 10.63
N GLY A 767 -8.55 -7.96 10.22
CA GLY A 767 -7.92 -8.06 8.90
C GLY A 767 -7.23 -9.40 8.70
N LEU A 768 -6.49 -9.87 9.71
CA LEU A 768 -5.83 -11.18 9.69
C LEU A 768 -6.82 -12.35 9.57
N LEU A 769 -7.95 -12.30 10.29
CA LEU A 769 -9.02 -13.30 10.21
C LEU A 769 -9.71 -13.29 8.84
N VAL A 770 -9.88 -12.11 8.22
CA VAL A 770 -10.38 -12.01 6.84
C VAL A 770 -9.37 -12.53 5.82
N LEU A 771 -8.07 -12.28 6.01
CA LEU A 771 -7.01 -12.81 5.15
C LEU A 771 -6.93 -14.35 5.26
N ALA A 772 -7.13 -14.91 6.46
CA ALA A 772 -7.27 -16.35 6.66
C ALA A 772 -8.47 -16.90 5.87
N HIS A 773 -9.65 -16.30 6.07
CA HIS A 773 -10.89 -16.68 5.39
C HIS A 773 -10.78 -16.59 3.86
N TRP A 774 -10.14 -15.54 3.32
CA TRP A 774 -9.88 -15.37 1.88
C TRP A 774 -9.09 -16.55 1.29
N HIS A 775 -8.10 -17.06 2.02
CA HIS A 775 -7.31 -18.23 1.60
C HIS A 775 -7.91 -19.58 2.01
N GLY A 776 -9.18 -19.62 2.44
CA GLY A 776 -9.86 -20.85 2.86
C GLY A 776 -9.34 -21.43 4.18
N VAL A 777 -8.68 -20.62 5.00
CA VAL A 777 -8.25 -20.97 6.35
C VAL A 777 -9.34 -20.54 7.33
N GLU A 778 -9.90 -21.52 8.01
CA GLU A 778 -10.89 -21.35 9.07
C GLU A 778 -10.37 -22.02 10.36
N THR A 779 -10.59 -21.38 11.50
CA THR A 779 -10.07 -21.77 12.82
C THR A 779 -11.15 -22.03 13.87
N SER A 780 -12.39 -21.61 13.60
CA SER A 780 -13.57 -21.92 14.42
C SER A 780 -13.88 -23.41 14.51
N LYS A 781 -14.60 -23.80 15.57
CA LYS A 781 -15.20 -25.12 15.73
C LYS A 781 -16.67 -25.13 15.31
N GLU A 782 -17.24 -26.32 15.12
CA GLU A 782 -18.68 -26.50 14.91
C GLU A 782 -19.48 -25.88 16.07
N GLY A 783 -20.36 -24.92 15.75
CA GLY A 783 -21.14 -24.15 16.72
C GLY A 783 -20.53 -22.82 17.17
N GLU A 784 -19.27 -22.54 16.85
CA GLU A 784 -18.67 -21.21 17.04
C GLU A 784 -18.98 -20.27 15.84
N PRO A 785 -18.92 -18.94 16.00
CA PRO A 785 -18.89 -18.01 14.86
C PRO A 785 -17.64 -18.24 14.01
N SER A 786 -17.79 -18.20 12.68
CA SER A 786 -16.67 -18.29 11.73
C SER A 786 -15.69 -17.13 11.91
N ASP A 787 -14.47 -17.27 11.39
CA ASP A 787 -13.45 -16.23 11.45
C ASP A 787 -13.91 -14.92 10.78
N LEU A 788 -14.76 -14.98 9.75
CA LEU A 788 -15.36 -13.79 9.13
C LEU A 788 -16.41 -13.10 10.04
N GLU A 789 -17.27 -13.85 10.74
CA GLU A 789 -18.23 -13.23 11.67
C GLU A 789 -17.55 -12.72 12.95
N LEU A 790 -16.49 -13.39 13.40
CA LEU A 790 -15.61 -12.90 14.47
C LEU A 790 -14.90 -11.60 14.05
N ALA A 791 -14.33 -11.55 12.84
CA ALA A 791 -13.70 -10.34 12.29
C ALA A 791 -14.67 -9.16 12.22
N LYS A 792 -15.90 -9.38 11.73
CA LYS A 792 -16.94 -8.34 11.71
C LYS A 792 -17.26 -7.81 13.12
N SER A 793 -17.31 -8.71 14.10
CA SER A 793 -17.61 -8.38 15.51
C SER A 793 -16.49 -7.57 16.16
N LEU A 794 -15.24 -8.04 16.03
CA LEU A 794 -14.05 -7.33 16.51
C LEU A 794 -13.85 -5.98 15.81
N MET A 795 -14.16 -5.88 14.51
CA MET A 795 -14.08 -4.61 13.78
C MET A 795 -15.13 -3.60 14.26
N HIS A 796 -16.32 -4.02 14.66
CA HIS A 796 -17.28 -3.10 15.29
C HIS A 796 -16.76 -2.55 16.61
N THR A 797 -16.09 -3.38 17.42
CA THR A 797 -15.38 -2.94 18.64
C THR A 797 -14.26 -1.96 18.33
N CYS A 798 -13.39 -2.25 17.37
CA CYS A 798 -12.33 -1.34 16.93
C CYS A 798 -12.88 0.00 16.39
N TYR A 799 -14.00 -0.01 15.64
CA TYR A 799 -14.68 1.22 15.24
C TYR A 799 -15.29 1.97 16.44
N ALA A 800 -15.80 1.27 17.45
CA ALA A 800 -16.30 1.89 18.69
C ALA A 800 -15.18 2.69 19.41
N LEU A 801 -13.93 2.20 19.40
CA LEU A 801 -12.77 2.92 19.96
C LEU A 801 -12.56 4.31 19.32
N TYR A 802 -12.94 4.48 18.05
CA TYR A 802 -12.93 5.79 17.36
C TYR A 802 -14.25 6.54 17.54
N ARG A 803 -15.41 5.88 17.41
CA ARG A 803 -16.75 6.51 17.46
C ARG A 803 -17.04 7.15 18.81
N ASP A 804 -16.59 6.52 19.89
CA ASP A 804 -17.03 6.84 21.25
C ASP A 804 -16.03 7.75 22.00
N THR A 805 -15.02 8.31 21.32
CA THR A 805 -14.12 9.34 21.86
C THR A 805 -14.50 10.76 21.38
N PRO A 806 -14.15 11.82 22.14
CA PRO A 806 -14.37 13.22 21.78
C PRO A 806 -13.81 13.66 20.43
N THR A 807 -12.62 13.18 20.05
CA THR A 807 -11.96 13.53 18.78
C THR A 807 -12.48 12.71 17.60
N GLY A 808 -12.99 11.50 17.83
CA GLY A 808 -13.21 10.53 16.76
C GLY A 808 -11.98 9.66 16.44
N LEU A 809 -10.97 9.63 17.32
CA LEU A 809 -9.75 8.82 17.22
C LEU A 809 -9.62 7.85 18.40
N ALA A 810 -9.09 6.64 18.16
CA ALA A 810 -8.85 5.67 19.22
C ALA A 810 -7.62 6.02 20.09
N PRO A 811 -7.65 5.74 21.41
CA PRO A 811 -6.47 5.77 22.27
C PRO A 811 -5.55 4.57 22.00
N GLU A 812 -4.31 4.60 22.51
CA GLU A 812 -3.39 3.46 22.39
C GLU A 812 -3.87 2.21 23.16
N ILE A 813 -4.54 2.36 24.32
CA ILE A 813 -5.03 1.23 25.14
C ILE A 813 -6.39 1.56 25.76
N VAL A 814 -7.29 0.56 25.77
CA VAL A 814 -8.57 0.61 26.49
C VAL A 814 -8.69 -0.53 27.51
N HIS A 815 -9.53 -0.33 28.52
CA HIS A 815 -9.90 -1.36 29.49
C HIS A 815 -11.42 -1.56 29.45
N PHE A 816 -11.88 -2.74 29.03
CA PHE A 816 -13.31 -3.03 28.86
C PHE A 816 -14.01 -3.26 30.21
N THR A 817 -15.10 -2.53 30.43
CA THR A 817 -15.89 -2.61 31.65
C THR A 817 -16.82 -3.82 31.57
N LYS A 818 -16.53 -4.88 32.33
CA LYS A 818 -17.49 -5.97 32.54
C LYS A 818 -18.54 -5.55 33.57
N HIS A 819 -19.81 -5.85 33.32
CA HIS A 819 -20.86 -5.72 34.33
C HIS A 819 -20.86 -6.88 35.34
N THR A 820 -19.74 -7.06 36.07
CA THR A 820 -19.62 -7.98 37.22
C THR A 820 -19.28 -7.22 38.49
N ALA A 821 -19.67 -7.76 39.66
CA ALA A 821 -19.61 -7.04 40.94
C ALA A 821 -18.18 -6.85 41.49
N ASP A 822 -17.21 -7.59 40.96
CA ASP A 822 -15.87 -7.74 41.55
C ASP A 822 -14.79 -6.84 40.93
N TYR A 823 -15.11 -6.08 39.88
CA TYR A 823 -14.20 -5.09 39.31
C TYR A 823 -14.38 -3.72 39.97
N PRO A 824 -13.34 -3.14 40.60
CA PRO A 824 -13.44 -1.82 41.23
C PRO A 824 -13.60 -0.74 40.16
N LYS A 825 -14.69 0.03 40.23
CA LYS A 825 -14.94 1.17 39.31
C LYS A 825 -13.84 2.22 39.44
N ILE A 826 -12.95 2.31 38.45
CA ILE A 826 -11.94 3.37 38.38
C ILE A 826 -12.69 4.67 38.05
N HIS A 827 -12.71 5.62 38.99
CA HIS A 827 -13.44 6.87 38.82
C HIS A 827 -12.65 7.86 37.95
N LEU A 828 -12.74 7.64 36.63
CA LEU A 828 -12.34 8.57 35.58
C LEU A 828 -13.60 9.23 34.98
N PRO A 829 -13.49 10.40 34.31
CA PRO A 829 -14.66 11.13 33.81
C PRO A 829 -15.47 10.34 32.78
N ASP A 830 -16.79 10.57 32.74
CA ASP A 830 -17.77 9.85 31.91
C ASP A 830 -17.59 10.09 30.39
N VAL A 831 -16.57 9.48 29.80
CA VAL A 831 -16.23 9.58 28.37
C VAL A 831 -16.29 8.21 27.71
N GLY A 832 -17.52 7.76 27.46
CA GLY A 832 -17.82 6.51 26.76
C GLY A 832 -19.31 6.21 26.79
N ASN A 833 -19.72 5.13 26.13
CA ASN A 833 -21.07 4.54 26.23
C ASN A 833 -21.19 3.49 27.35
N GLY A 834 -20.16 3.34 28.18
CA GLY A 834 -20.10 2.38 29.29
C GLY A 834 -19.50 1.01 28.94
N HIS A 835 -19.00 0.81 27.71
CA HIS A 835 -18.32 -0.43 27.32
C HIS A 835 -16.83 -0.49 27.72
N PHE A 836 -16.13 0.65 27.75
CA PHE A 836 -14.70 0.70 28.08
C PHE A 836 -14.29 2.02 28.73
N GLU A 837 -13.16 1.96 29.43
CA GLU A 837 -12.50 3.06 30.13
C GLU A 837 -11.12 3.35 29.49
N ILE A 838 -10.72 4.62 29.49
CA ILE A 838 -9.44 5.11 28.94
C ILE A 838 -8.69 5.83 30.06
N SER A 839 -7.46 5.41 30.39
CA SER A 839 -6.63 6.16 31.35
C SER A 839 -5.92 7.32 30.64
N GLN A 840 -5.67 8.43 31.33
CA GLN A 840 -5.02 9.61 30.72
C GLN A 840 -3.65 9.25 30.09
N ARG A 841 -2.89 8.33 30.71
CA ARG A 841 -1.59 7.86 30.18
C ARG A 841 -1.74 7.13 28.84
N ASP A 842 -2.83 6.39 28.68
CA ASP A 842 -3.11 5.56 27.52
C ASP A 842 -3.90 6.31 26.44
N SER A 843 -4.41 7.50 26.78
CA SER A 843 -5.33 8.27 25.95
C SER A 843 -4.71 8.92 24.70
N HIS A 844 -3.39 8.80 24.52
CA HIS A 844 -2.70 9.35 23.34
C HIS A 844 -3.06 8.59 22.06
N ASN A 845 -2.79 9.17 20.90
CA ASN A 845 -2.93 8.51 19.59
C ASN A 845 -1.71 8.82 18.72
N LEU A 846 -1.06 7.76 18.22
CA LEU A 846 0.18 7.85 17.45
C LEU A 846 -0.01 7.79 15.92
N LEU A 847 -1.17 8.16 15.38
CA LEU A 847 -1.49 8.10 13.92
C LEU A 847 -1.61 6.67 13.33
N ARG A 848 -1.78 5.65 14.18
CA ARG A 848 -1.69 4.23 13.85
C ARG A 848 -2.68 3.68 12.79
N PRO A 849 -2.33 2.58 12.10
CA PRO A 849 -3.07 2.06 10.95
C PRO A 849 -4.03 0.90 11.21
N GLU A 850 -3.93 0.14 12.32
CA GLU A 850 -4.40 -1.26 12.35
C GLU A 850 -5.93 -1.36 12.17
N THR A 851 -6.68 -0.37 12.68
CA THR A 851 -8.11 -0.26 12.40
C THR A 851 -8.40 0.01 10.91
N VAL A 852 -7.65 0.87 10.21
CA VAL A 852 -7.87 1.14 8.78
C VAL A 852 -7.33 0.03 7.86
N GLU A 853 -6.32 -0.72 8.30
CA GLU A 853 -5.94 -2.01 7.69
C GLU A 853 -7.13 -2.98 7.71
N SER A 854 -7.68 -3.26 8.90
CA SER A 854 -8.81 -4.18 9.07
C SER A 854 -10.05 -3.76 8.28
N LEU A 855 -10.34 -2.45 8.19
CA LEU A 855 -11.41 -1.91 7.34
C LEU A 855 -11.16 -2.18 5.85
N TYR A 856 -9.91 -2.11 5.39
CA TYR A 856 -9.54 -2.41 4.00
C TYR A 856 -9.76 -3.90 3.67
N PHE A 857 -9.28 -4.82 4.51
CA PHE A 857 -9.51 -6.26 4.32
C PHE A 857 -11.01 -6.62 4.34
N LEU A 858 -11.77 -6.12 5.33
CA LEU A 858 -13.21 -6.35 5.39
C LEU A 858 -13.96 -5.75 4.19
N TRP A 859 -13.55 -4.58 3.69
CA TRP A 859 -14.07 -4.04 2.43
C TRP A 859 -13.78 -4.97 1.24
N LEU A 860 -12.55 -5.49 1.08
CA LEU A 860 -12.21 -6.39 -0.02
C LEU A 860 -13.05 -7.68 -0.02
N SER A 861 -13.24 -8.29 1.16
CA SER A 861 -13.98 -9.54 1.31
C SER A 861 -15.50 -9.36 1.19
N THR A 862 -16.07 -8.35 1.85
CA THR A 862 -17.54 -8.20 1.97
C THR A 862 -18.15 -7.23 0.96
N ARG A 863 -17.38 -6.23 0.50
CA ARG A 863 -17.85 -5.03 -0.24
C ARG A 863 -19.00 -4.27 0.44
N ASP A 864 -19.12 -4.40 1.77
CA ASP A 864 -20.08 -3.65 2.59
C ASP A 864 -19.64 -2.17 2.67
N PRO A 865 -20.47 -1.20 2.24
CA PRO A 865 -20.09 0.21 2.20
C PRO A 865 -19.83 0.82 3.58
N LYS A 866 -20.29 0.22 4.69
CA LYS A 866 -20.06 0.79 6.03
C LYS A 866 -18.57 0.92 6.35
N TYR A 867 -17.74 -0.01 5.89
CA TYR A 867 -16.28 0.04 6.11
C TYR A 867 -15.63 1.23 5.40
N ARG A 868 -16.15 1.63 4.22
CA ARG A 868 -15.77 2.86 3.52
C ARG A 868 -16.27 4.14 4.21
N GLU A 869 -17.41 4.11 4.89
CA GLU A 869 -17.86 5.27 5.70
C GLU A 869 -17.07 5.38 7.02
N TRP A 870 -16.81 4.27 7.71
CA TRP A 870 -16.00 4.23 8.93
C TRP A 870 -14.57 4.72 8.66
N ALA A 871 -13.92 4.24 7.60
CA ALA A 871 -12.61 4.75 7.16
C ALA A 871 -12.63 6.25 6.83
N TRP A 872 -13.72 6.77 6.24
CA TRP A 872 -13.83 8.20 5.96
C TRP A 872 -14.00 9.04 7.24
N LEU A 873 -14.73 8.54 8.23
CA LEU A 873 -14.90 9.21 9.53
C LEU A 873 -13.57 9.27 10.31
N ILE A 874 -12.78 8.20 10.26
CA ILE A 874 -11.44 8.15 10.85
C ILE A 874 -10.49 9.15 10.15
N PHE A 875 -10.46 9.16 8.81
CA PHE A 875 -9.66 10.14 8.06
C PHE A 875 -10.07 11.59 8.34
N ARG A 876 -11.37 11.88 8.46
CA ARG A 876 -11.88 13.21 8.86
C ARG A 876 -11.38 13.62 10.25
N ALA A 877 -11.32 12.67 11.19
CA ALA A 877 -10.79 12.92 12.53
C ALA A 877 -9.28 13.22 12.51
N PHE A 878 -8.47 12.52 11.71
CA PHE A 878 -7.07 12.89 11.49
C PHE A 878 -6.92 14.28 10.84
N GLU A 879 -7.69 14.59 9.79
CA GLU A 879 -7.64 15.91 9.13
C GLU A 879 -8.01 17.07 10.07
N MET A 880 -8.92 16.85 11.02
CA MET A 880 -9.32 17.86 12.02
C MET A 880 -8.35 17.95 13.21
N HIS A 881 -7.90 16.81 13.73
CA HIS A 881 -7.23 16.73 15.03
C HIS A 881 -5.71 16.49 14.97
N THR A 882 -5.14 15.96 13.89
CA THR A 882 -3.70 15.63 13.84
C THR A 882 -2.91 16.47 12.84
N ARG A 883 -3.55 16.96 11.76
CA ARG A 883 -2.94 17.84 10.74
C ARG A 883 -2.23 19.08 11.34
N VAL A 884 -1.09 19.48 10.77
CA VAL A 884 -0.32 20.66 11.19
C VAL A 884 -0.33 21.75 10.09
N PRO A 885 -0.59 23.04 10.39
CA PRO A 885 -0.76 24.09 9.37
C PRO A 885 0.45 24.46 8.51
N THR A 886 1.67 24.05 8.89
CA THR A 886 2.92 24.26 8.13
C THR A 886 3.21 23.16 7.11
N GLY A 887 2.67 21.96 7.33
CA GLY A 887 3.05 20.70 6.68
C GLY A 887 3.13 19.60 7.73
N GLY A 888 2.88 18.34 7.35
CA GLY A 888 2.90 17.22 8.29
C GLY A 888 1.61 17.04 9.11
N TYR A 889 1.60 15.94 9.86
CA TYR A 889 0.57 15.50 10.81
C TYR A 889 1.29 15.10 12.10
N SER A 890 0.65 15.28 13.26
CA SER A 890 1.27 14.99 14.55
C SER A 890 0.39 14.05 15.37
N SER A 891 1.03 13.06 15.99
CA SER A 891 0.51 12.35 17.17
C SER A 891 -0.04 13.34 18.20
N ILE A 892 -1.03 12.92 18.99
CA ILE A 892 -1.73 13.76 19.97
C ILE A 892 -1.71 13.15 21.38
N ASP A 893 -1.59 14.03 22.37
CA ASP A 893 -1.38 13.64 23.78
C ASP A 893 -2.63 13.04 24.43
N SER A 894 -3.83 13.38 23.91
CA SER A 894 -5.09 12.77 24.33
C SER A 894 -6.18 12.83 23.25
N VAL A 895 -6.90 11.73 23.06
CA VAL A 895 -8.14 11.65 22.27
C VAL A 895 -9.38 12.15 23.03
N LEU A 896 -9.24 12.42 24.33
CA LEU A 896 -10.31 12.87 25.22
C LEU A 896 -10.48 14.40 25.20
N GLU A 897 -9.53 15.14 24.64
CA GLU A 897 -9.44 16.59 24.72
C GLU A 897 -9.69 17.25 23.35
N VAL A 898 -10.60 18.22 23.31
CA VAL A 898 -10.91 19.03 22.12
C VAL A 898 -10.91 20.52 22.52
N PRO A 899 -10.02 21.37 21.97
CA PRO A 899 -8.98 21.06 20.98
C PRO A 899 -7.85 20.19 21.54
N THR A 900 -7.24 19.39 20.67
CA THR A 900 -6.16 18.45 20.98
C THR A 900 -4.81 19.11 21.11
N SER A 901 -4.02 18.71 22.12
CA SER A 901 -2.57 18.97 22.17
C SER A 901 -1.82 18.07 21.18
N LYS A 902 -0.66 18.52 20.70
CA LYS A 902 0.17 17.82 19.72
C LYS A 902 1.49 17.37 20.36
N SER A 903 1.79 16.08 20.26
CA SER A 903 3.03 15.47 20.79
C SER A 903 4.28 15.80 19.96
N ASP A 904 4.11 16.49 18.83
CA ASP A 904 5.17 16.92 17.91
C ASP A 904 6.00 15.77 17.31
N LYS A 905 5.35 14.70 16.87
CA LYS A 905 5.97 13.61 16.09
C LYS A 905 5.06 13.14 14.97
N MET A 906 5.62 12.93 13.78
CA MET A 906 4.98 12.25 12.66
C MET A 906 5.66 10.90 12.47
N GLU A 907 5.04 9.84 13.00
CA GLU A 907 5.53 8.45 12.86
C GLU A 907 5.57 8.05 11.38
N SER A 908 6.57 7.25 10.98
CA SER A 908 6.74 6.87 9.56
C SER A 908 5.53 6.13 8.96
N PHE A 909 4.91 5.22 9.73
CA PHE A 909 3.71 4.46 9.35
C PHE A 909 2.47 5.32 9.06
N TRP A 910 2.44 6.61 9.42
CA TRP A 910 1.40 7.51 8.92
C TRP A 910 1.39 7.56 7.39
N MET A 911 2.59 7.59 6.78
CA MET A 911 2.77 7.52 5.33
C MET A 911 2.76 6.09 4.80
N ALA A 912 3.49 5.16 5.42
CA ALA A 912 3.60 3.80 4.91
C ALA A 912 2.30 3.01 5.04
N GLU A 913 1.50 3.24 6.07
CA GLU A 913 0.36 2.37 6.39
C GLU A 913 -0.96 3.11 6.42
N THR A 914 -1.12 4.09 7.30
CA THR A 914 -2.42 4.71 7.58
C THR A 914 -2.98 5.39 6.33
N LEU A 915 -2.16 6.19 5.63
CA LEU A 915 -2.54 6.77 4.35
C LEU A 915 -2.61 5.75 3.20
N LYS A 916 -1.80 4.68 3.22
CA LYS A 916 -1.81 3.60 2.21
C LYS A 916 -3.13 2.82 2.25
N TYR A 917 -3.53 2.28 3.40
CA TYR A 917 -4.80 1.55 3.55
C TYR A 917 -6.01 2.45 3.33
N LEU A 918 -5.99 3.70 3.81
CA LEU A 918 -7.03 4.70 3.49
C LEU A 918 -7.12 4.99 1.98
N TYR A 919 -6.01 5.05 1.25
CA TYR A 919 -6.03 5.22 -0.20
C TYR A 919 -6.55 3.97 -0.92
N LEU A 920 -6.12 2.77 -0.51
CA LEU A 920 -6.50 1.48 -1.08
C LEU A 920 -8.00 1.17 -0.89
N ILE A 921 -8.57 1.41 0.29
CA ILE A 921 -10.00 1.11 0.56
C ILE A 921 -10.95 1.89 -0.37
N PHE A 922 -10.56 3.09 -0.84
CA PHE A 922 -11.35 3.89 -1.80
C PHE A 922 -11.01 3.64 -3.28
N GLN A 923 -10.24 2.59 -3.62
CA GLN A 923 -10.03 2.21 -5.02
C GLN A 923 -11.20 1.39 -5.59
N ASP A 924 -11.63 1.70 -6.81
CA ASP A 924 -12.71 0.96 -7.50
C ASP A 924 -12.18 -0.25 -8.30
N GLN A 925 -10.86 -0.36 -8.47
CA GLN A 925 -10.17 -1.54 -9.00
C GLN A 925 -9.12 -2.02 -8.00
N GLU A 926 -8.99 -3.33 -7.87
CA GLU A 926 -7.98 -3.96 -7.02
C GLU A 926 -6.62 -3.95 -7.73
N LEU A 927 -5.68 -3.12 -7.22
CA LEU A 927 -4.30 -3.06 -7.70
C LEU A 927 -3.43 -4.14 -7.04
N LEU A 928 -3.53 -4.26 -5.70
CA LEU A 928 -2.80 -5.21 -4.87
C LEU A 928 -3.77 -6.30 -4.42
N SER A 929 -3.90 -7.36 -5.23
CA SER A 929 -4.82 -8.47 -4.94
C SER A 929 -4.23 -9.46 -3.95
N LEU A 930 -5.05 -9.95 -3.01
CA LEU A 930 -4.61 -10.83 -1.92
C LEU A 930 -4.16 -12.22 -2.40
N ASP A 931 -4.59 -12.66 -3.58
CA ASP A 931 -4.08 -13.89 -4.20
C ASP A 931 -2.70 -13.75 -4.83
N ALA A 932 -2.18 -12.52 -4.91
CA ALA A 932 -0.91 -12.19 -5.55
C ALA A 932 0.12 -11.57 -4.58
N TYR A 933 -0.36 -10.77 -3.62
CA TYR A 933 0.45 -10.03 -2.66
C TYR A 933 0.06 -10.36 -1.23
N VAL A 934 1.07 -10.37 -0.36
CA VAL A 934 0.90 -10.33 1.09
C VAL A 934 1.63 -9.09 1.61
N PHE A 935 0.86 -8.17 2.20
CA PHE A 935 1.40 -7.03 2.93
C PHE A 935 2.18 -7.55 4.13
N ASN A 936 3.37 -7.01 4.39
CA ASN A 936 4.10 -7.26 5.64
C ASN A 936 3.43 -6.51 6.82
N THR A 937 4.05 -6.44 8.01
CA THR A 937 3.46 -5.76 9.17
C THR A 937 3.54 -4.22 9.11
N GLU A 938 4.29 -3.63 8.16
CA GLU A 938 4.36 -2.16 7.93
C GLU A 938 3.73 -1.82 6.54
N ALA A 939 2.66 -2.53 6.19
CA ALA A 939 1.91 -2.40 4.93
C ALA A 939 2.72 -2.44 3.62
N HIS A 940 3.89 -3.08 3.57
CA HIS A 940 4.68 -3.24 2.34
C HIS A 940 4.27 -4.52 1.57
N PRO A 941 3.66 -4.45 0.37
CA PRO A 941 3.17 -5.62 -0.37
C PRO A 941 4.29 -6.44 -1.04
N LEU A 942 4.61 -7.58 -0.45
CA LEU A 942 5.54 -8.57 -1.02
C LEU A 942 4.77 -9.62 -1.87
N PRO A 943 5.30 -10.05 -3.03
CA PRO A 943 4.62 -11.00 -3.91
C PRO A 943 4.67 -12.44 -3.37
N ILE A 944 3.61 -13.20 -3.60
CA ILE A 944 3.51 -14.61 -3.19
C ILE A 944 4.34 -15.52 -4.10
N ASP A 945 4.47 -15.18 -5.38
CA ASP A 945 5.29 -15.87 -6.38
C ASP A 945 6.25 -14.86 -7.04
N VAL A 946 7.53 -15.19 -7.12
CA VAL A 946 8.58 -14.25 -7.59
C VAL A 946 8.52 -13.98 -9.10
N SER A 947 7.80 -14.78 -9.87
CA SER A 947 7.49 -14.48 -11.29
C SER A 947 6.45 -13.36 -11.43
N LEU A 948 5.74 -13.05 -10.34
CA LEU A 948 4.72 -12.02 -10.27
C LEU A 948 5.32 -10.69 -9.78
N GLY A 949 5.93 -9.95 -10.71
CA GLY A 949 6.02 -8.50 -10.57
C GLY A 949 4.64 -7.87 -10.72
N LEU A 950 4.46 -6.64 -10.23
CA LEU A 950 3.28 -5.84 -10.60
C LEU A 950 3.16 -5.73 -12.14
N PRO A 951 4.27 -5.54 -12.90
CA PRO A 951 4.29 -5.69 -14.36
C PRO A 951 3.76 -7.03 -14.92
N SER A 952 3.96 -8.16 -14.23
CA SER A 952 3.53 -9.50 -14.67
C SER A 952 2.02 -9.73 -14.45
N LEU A 953 1.52 -9.27 -13.30
CA LEU A 953 0.12 -9.44 -12.87
C LEU A 953 -0.85 -8.54 -13.64
N LEU A 954 -0.40 -7.32 -13.93
CA LEU A 954 -1.16 -6.33 -14.66
C LEU A 954 -1.08 -6.61 -16.16
N GLY A 955 -1.70 -7.71 -16.63
CA GLY A 955 -1.70 -8.07 -18.07
C GLY A 955 -2.03 -6.87 -18.98
N PRO A 956 -1.40 -6.73 -20.17
CA PRO A 956 -0.81 -5.47 -20.65
C PRO A 956 -1.65 -4.19 -20.59
N GLN A 957 -2.98 -4.29 -20.76
CA GLN A 957 -3.90 -3.15 -20.63
C GLN A 957 -3.91 -2.56 -19.21
N LYS A 958 -3.71 -3.37 -18.17
CA LYS A 958 -3.54 -2.89 -16.79
C LYS A 958 -2.15 -2.30 -16.56
N GLN A 959 -1.10 -2.80 -17.22
CA GLN A 959 0.25 -2.25 -17.13
C GLN A 959 0.31 -0.86 -17.76
N GLU A 960 -0.29 -0.68 -18.95
CA GLU A 960 -0.52 0.63 -19.55
C GLU A 960 -1.33 1.54 -18.61
N LEU A 961 -2.44 1.03 -18.03
CA LEU A 961 -3.26 1.83 -17.12
C LEU A 961 -2.49 2.25 -15.86
N PHE A 962 -1.60 1.41 -15.32
CA PHE A 962 -0.78 1.71 -14.15
C PHE A 962 0.38 2.66 -14.47
N GLN A 963 0.90 2.65 -15.69
CA GLN A 963 1.85 3.65 -16.20
C GLN A 963 1.17 4.97 -16.66
N GLN A 964 -0.17 5.04 -16.63
CA GLN A 964 -0.98 6.20 -17.01
C GLN A 964 -1.79 6.81 -15.85
N LEU A 965 -1.91 6.09 -14.72
CA LEU A 965 -2.63 6.49 -13.50
C LEU A 965 -1.75 7.35 -12.60
#